data_AF-A0A814LSF4-F1
#
_entry.id   AF-A0A814LSF4-F1
#
_cell.length_a   1.000
_cell.length_b   1.000
_cell.length_c   1.000
_cell.angle_alpha   90.00
_cell.angle_beta   90.00
_cell.angle_gamma   90.00
#
_symmetry.space_group_name_H-M   'P 1'
#
loop_
_entity.id
_entity.type
_entity.pdbx_description
1 polymer ?
#
loop_
_entity_poly.entity_id
_entity_poly.type
_entity_poly.pdbx_seq_one_letter_code
_entity_poly.pdbx_strand_id
1 'polypeptide(L)'
;MSNSPQKNVAIIGAGVSGLVSAVHMYRAGIQPIVFDKASDLGGMWNVNIRPCWNSMRTNISKFSTALSDFAWPKDTPLFPSQKDVYVYLTNYIQQSLPNKDIFRFNTQVKNITYSNNKWTIKYCTNSNDISSEQFDFVIVASGFFDYPYIPNIVNLSSFHGTLIHSSDYRSPEQVRDKNVIIVGSSMSAAEVASNMATSAKHITHIISQNFWCLPRFIPLIPNNPISPFLPIDFVFYRQSKRISSQEILFRNNDDYKKMNDYLKLITDNSQESSKFINTNDEQPAFIAISDTYNEWNRAAPPINERPDWIFSLILNNGTTIETTCDDIIILCTGYRPCLDFFSQDILEQLSYIPDDVFCPIILHRSIFHPTLPNLAFIGMYRGPFWAIIELQSRWVAATFSGLLSIPSITIQQIGLDMEHRIRTQQPRPQFPHGDYVGVVNDLAKEVLPTASSNTNFIVIPTQYQADGSDKIVIDEMNSICEEANHGRFIAGAIFRALHESKWSFERILTGKPADGTVHGQAEFHYSQHQELLYKEQGKLILSSQIPLDITQKYIYVYDEDKDLMTVYFVDEKNKRGSLFHTIHFQSASNDGWIASGEHLCSQDHYSVSYLFRLNGINLTKFEITYTVKGPAKDYISKTIFQREKIS
;
A
#
# COMPACT_ATOMS: atom_id res chain seq x y z
N MET A 1 -28.96 31.38 30.44
CA MET A 1 -27.74 30.55 30.31
C MET A 1 -26.56 31.50 30.28
N SER A 2 -25.60 31.33 31.19
CA SER A 2 -24.42 32.20 31.27
C SER A 2 -23.56 32.05 30.01
N ASN A 3 -23.29 33.15 29.30
CA ASN A 3 -22.30 33.24 28.22
C ASN A 3 -20.89 33.03 28.79
N SER A 4 -20.50 31.79 29.08
CA SER A 4 -19.09 31.47 29.19
C SER A 4 -18.44 31.71 27.82
N PRO A 5 -17.29 32.42 27.75
CA PRO A 5 -16.62 32.64 26.48
C PRO A 5 -16.32 31.29 25.80
N GLN A 6 -16.60 31.21 24.50
CA GLN A 6 -16.35 30.01 23.71
C GLN A 6 -14.85 29.70 23.74
N LYS A 7 -14.48 28.48 24.17
CA LYS A 7 -13.08 28.06 24.19
C LYS A 7 -12.54 27.93 22.76
N ASN A 8 -11.26 28.20 22.56
CA ASN A 8 -10.60 28.09 21.27
C ASN A 8 -9.43 27.10 21.26
N VAL A 9 -9.12 26.55 20.09
CA VAL A 9 -8.02 25.60 19.89
C VAL A 9 -7.22 25.97 18.64
N ALA A 10 -5.91 26.06 18.78
CA ALA A 10 -5.00 26.15 17.64
C ALA A 10 -4.67 24.75 17.14
N ILE A 11 -4.84 24.51 15.85
CA ILE A 11 -4.52 23.24 15.19
C ILE A 11 -3.37 23.50 14.22
N ILE A 12 -2.25 22.81 14.39
CA ILE A 12 -1.04 23.02 13.58
C ILE A 12 -0.99 21.97 12.47
N GLY A 13 -1.27 22.37 11.23
CA GLY A 13 -1.35 21.53 10.05
C GLY A 13 -2.79 21.32 9.57
N ALA A 14 -2.99 21.39 8.25
CA ALA A 14 -4.25 21.19 7.52
C ALA A 14 -4.21 19.92 6.64
N GLY A 15 -3.39 18.94 7.00
CA GLY A 15 -3.49 17.57 6.50
C GLY A 15 -4.64 16.79 7.16
N VAL A 16 -4.78 15.50 6.85
CA VAL A 16 -5.88 14.63 7.35
C VAL A 16 -6.13 14.81 8.85
N SER A 17 -5.08 14.71 9.68
CA SER A 17 -5.17 14.90 11.13
C SER A 17 -5.79 16.23 11.54
N GLY A 18 -5.38 17.32 10.89
CA GLY A 18 -5.84 18.67 11.23
C GLY A 18 -7.26 18.93 10.77
N LEU A 19 -7.62 18.42 9.58
CA LEU A 19 -8.97 18.50 9.04
C LEU A 19 -9.98 17.76 9.91
N VAL A 20 -9.68 16.53 10.29
CA VAL A 20 -10.52 15.71 11.17
C VAL A 20 -10.59 16.31 12.57
N SER A 21 -9.46 16.82 13.10
CA SER A 21 -9.45 17.55 14.38
C SER A 21 -10.36 18.78 14.34
N ALA A 22 -10.28 19.60 13.29
CA ALA A 22 -11.10 20.81 13.18
C ALA A 22 -12.60 20.49 13.20
N VAL A 23 -13.03 19.45 12.48
CA VAL A 23 -14.42 18.99 12.48
C VAL A 23 -14.88 18.54 13.87
N HIS A 24 -14.10 17.69 14.55
CA HIS A 24 -14.51 17.20 15.87
C HIS A 24 -14.45 18.27 16.96
N MET A 25 -13.49 19.21 16.91
CA MET A 25 -13.45 20.36 17.82
C MET A 25 -14.68 21.25 17.64
N TYR A 26 -15.02 21.57 16.38
CA TYR A 26 -16.21 22.35 16.04
C TYR A 26 -17.49 21.67 16.55
N ARG A 27 -17.64 20.36 16.31
CA ARG A 27 -18.78 19.56 16.81
C ARG A 27 -18.87 19.51 18.34
N ALA A 28 -17.73 19.59 19.02
CA ALA A 28 -17.66 19.68 20.49
C ALA A 28 -17.87 21.10 21.03
N GLY A 29 -18.18 22.08 20.18
CA GLY A 29 -18.42 23.48 20.57
C GLY A 29 -17.17 24.31 20.84
N ILE A 30 -15.98 23.79 20.53
CA ILE A 30 -14.70 24.49 20.66
C ILE A 30 -14.37 25.13 19.31
N GLN A 31 -13.99 26.40 19.30
CA GLN A 31 -13.66 27.11 18.07
C GLN A 31 -12.27 26.71 17.55
N PRO A 32 -12.16 25.98 16.41
CA PRO A 32 -10.86 25.67 15.83
C PRO A 32 -10.31 26.86 15.03
N ILE A 33 -8.98 27.02 15.06
CA ILE A 33 -8.21 27.82 14.12
C ILE A 33 -7.07 26.95 13.62
N VAL A 34 -7.01 26.71 12.31
CA VAL A 34 -6.05 25.82 11.67
C VAL A 34 -4.95 26.65 11.01
N PHE A 35 -3.69 26.40 11.36
CA PHE A 35 -2.54 27.04 10.75
C PHE A 35 -1.83 26.07 9.82
N ASP A 36 -1.60 26.46 8.56
CA ASP A 36 -0.74 25.68 7.66
C ASP A 36 0.16 26.59 6.83
N LYS A 37 1.42 26.15 6.65
CA LYS A 37 2.41 26.82 5.79
C LYS A 37 2.04 26.69 4.30
N ALA A 38 1.33 25.64 3.94
CA ALA A 38 0.80 25.42 2.60
C ALA A 38 -0.33 26.41 2.27
N SER A 39 -0.56 26.62 0.98
CA SER A 39 -1.59 27.54 0.47
C SER A 39 -3.01 26.96 0.49
N ASP A 40 -3.17 25.66 0.79
CA ASP A 40 -4.45 24.94 0.76
C ASP A 40 -4.38 23.66 1.64
N LEU A 41 -5.55 23.04 1.88
CA LEU A 41 -5.72 21.85 2.72
C LEU A 41 -5.20 20.57 2.07
N GLY A 42 -5.15 19.49 2.85
CA GLY A 42 -4.92 18.12 2.37
C GLY A 42 -3.50 17.58 2.60
N GLY A 43 -2.54 18.46 2.90
CA GLY A 43 -1.16 18.06 3.21
C GLY A 43 -0.54 17.22 2.09
N MET A 44 -0.03 16.03 2.42
CA MET A 44 0.55 15.10 1.43
C MET A 44 -0.44 14.64 0.35
N TRP A 45 -1.74 14.76 0.58
CA TRP A 45 -2.75 14.36 -0.40
C TRP A 45 -3.08 15.49 -1.38
N ASN A 46 -2.65 16.73 -1.13
CA ASN A 46 -2.90 17.82 -2.05
C ASN A 46 -1.97 17.74 -3.26
N VAL A 47 -2.50 17.26 -4.39
CA VAL A 47 -1.79 17.10 -5.66
C VAL A 47 -1.20 18.39 -6.21
N ASN A 48 -1.76 19.55 -5.86
CA ASN A 48 -1.30 20.86 -6.35
C ASN A 48 -0.14 21.42 -5.52
N ILE A 49 0.07 20.91 -4.30
CA ILE A 49 1.08 21.41 -3.36
C ILE A 49 2.23 20.40 -3.18
N ARG A 50 1.90 19.12 -3.02
CA ARG A 50 2.86 18.02 -2.85
C ARG A 50 2.54 16.87 -3.80
N PRO A 51 2.65 17.06 -5.12
CA PRO A 51 2.39 15.98 -6.06
C PRO A 51 3.31 14.79 -5.78
N CYS A 52 2.72 13.61 -5.60
CA CYS A 52 3.46 12.34 -5.62
C CYS A 52 3.61 11.87 -7.07
N TRP A 53 4.17 10.68 -7.28
CA TRP A 53 4.24 10.14 -8.63
C TRP A 53 2.85 9.78 -9.18
N ASN A 54 2.66 9.94 -10.49
CA ASN A 54 1.33 9.94 -11.12
C ASN A 54 0.51 8.66 -10.88
N SER A 55 1.19 7.51 -10.73
CA SER A 55 0.54 6.22 -10.49
C SER A 55 0.33 5.92 -9.00
N MET A 56 0.68 6.81 -8.08
CA MET A 56 0.48 6.56 -6.64
C MET A 56 -1.00 6.34 -6.34
N ARG A 57 -1.28 5.28 -5.57
CA ARG A 57 -2.58 4.93 -5.02
C ARG A 57 -2.43 4.66 -3.53
N THR A 58 -3.54 4.64 -2.79
CA THR A 58 -3.53 4.14 -1.42
C THR A 58 -3.10 2.67 -1.39
N ASN A 59 -2.31 2.27 -0.40
CA ASN A 59 -1.87 0.87 -0.26
C ASN A 59 -2.98 -0.03 0.32
N ILE A 60 -4.02 0.55 0.93
CA ILE A 60 -5.19 -0.13 1.48
C ILE A 60 -6.47 0.40 0.82
N SER A 61 -7.57 -0.33 0.94
CA SER A 61 -8.81 -0.01 0.22
C SER A 61 -9.43 1.31 0.68
N LYS A 62 -10.35 1.84 -0.13
CA LYS A 62 -11.18 3.01 0.20
C LYS A 62 -11.96 2.81 1.50
N PHE A 63 -12.30 1.57 1.87
CA PHE A 63 -13.05 1.27 3.08
C PHE A 63 -12.24 1.49 4.35
N SER A 64 -10.94 1.15 4.35
CA SER A 64 -10.05 1.45 5.48
C SER A 64 -9.45 2.85 5.42
N THR A 65 -9.40 3.45 4.23
CA THR A 65 -9.01 4.87 4.02
C THR A 65 -10.25 5.77 4.00
N ALA A 66 -11.07 5.74 5.05
CA ALA A 66 -12.27 6.56 5.16
C ALA A 66 -12.40 7.17 6.56
N LEU A 67 -13.27 8.16 6.68
CA LEU A 67 -13.78 8.66 7.95
C LEU A 67 -15.11 7.97 8.25
N SER A 68 -15.38 7.72 9.54
CA SER A 68 -16.48 6.88 9.96
C SER A 68 -17.84 7.36 9.46
N ASP A 69 -18.02 8.68 9.38
CA ASP A 69 -19.26 9.37 9.03
C ASP A 69 -19.27 9.97 7.62
N PHE A 70 -18.31 9.61 6.77
CA PHE A 70 -18.20 10.15 5.42
C PHE A 70 -17.74 9.08 4.42
N ALA A 71 -18.69 8.45 3.73
CA ALA A 71 -18.40 7.41 2.75
C ALA A 71 -17.78 7.98 1.46
N TRP A 72 -17.01 7.15 0.76
CA TRP A 72 -16.54 7.46 -0.58
C TRP A 72 -17.69 7.47 -1.58
N PRO A 73 -17.62 8.28 -2.66
CA PRO A 73 -18.49 8.11 -3.82
C PRO A 73 -18.44 6.66 -4.34
N LYS A 74 -19.59 6.15 -4.80
CA LYS A 74 -19.74 4.76 -5.25
C LYS A 74 -18.70 4.35 -6.29
N ASP A 75 -18.49 5.21 -7.29
CA ASP A 75 -17.61 4.93 -8.43
C ASP A 75 -16.12 5.22 -8.16
N THR A 76 -15.74 5.57 -6.92
CA THR A 76 -14.33 5.72 -6.58
C THR A 76 -13.60 4.37 -6.69
N PRO A 77 -12.41 4.33 -7.33
CA PRO A 77 -11.57 3.14 -7.37
C PRO A 77 -11.35 2.52 -5.99
N LEU A 78 -11.21 1.20 -5.94
CA LEU A 78 -11.03 0.48 -4.67
C LEU A 78 -9.78 0.92 -3.90
N PHE A 79 -8.76 1.37 -4.61
CA PHE A 79 -7.56 2.00 -4.07
C PHE A 79 -7.45 3.42 -4.65
N PRO A 80 -7.98 4.44 -3.96
CA PRO A 80 -8.04 5.81 -4.45
C PRO A 80 -6.67 6.38 -4.84
N SER A 81 -6.64 7.24 -5.86
CA SER A 81 -5.46 8.04 -6.20
C SER A 81 -5.24 9.20 -5.23
N GLN A 82 -4.07 9.83 -5.30
CA GLN A 82 -3.80 11.06 -4.54
C GLN A 82 -4.88 12.13 -4.79
N LYS A 83 -5.29 12.28 -6.04
CA LYS A 83 -6.34 13.23 -6.46
C LYS A 83 -7.69 12.88 -5.85
N ASP A 84 -8.06 11.61 -5.84
CA ASP A 84 -9.32 11.15 -5.27
C ASP A 84 -9.38 11.45 -3.76
N VAL A 85 -8.27 11.22 -3.04
CA VAL A 85 -8.15 11.53 -1.62
C VAL A 85 -8.25 13.04 -1.36
N TYR A 86 -7.60 13.88 -2.16
CA TYR A 86 -7.74 15.34 -2.05
C TYR A 86 -9.20 15.81 -2.22
N VAL A 87 -9.90 15.29 -3.23
CA VAL A 87 -11.30 15.61 -3.48
C VAL A 87 -12.18 15.14 -2.31
N TYR A 88 -11.95 13.93 -1.81
CA TYR A 88 -12.64 13.40 -0.63
C TYR A 88 -12.49 14.31 0.60
N LEU A 89 -11.25 14.72 0.93
CA LEU A 89 -10.98 15.61 2.07
C LEU A 89 -11.61 16.99 1.88
N THR A 90 -11.58 17.53 0.66
CA THR A 90 -12.19 18.82 0.34
C THR A 90 -13.70 18.77 0.55
N ASN A 91 -14.36 17.70 0.08
CA ASN A 91 -15.80 17.50 0.23
C ASN A 91 -16.18 17.29 1.70
N TYR A 92 -15.40 16.51 2.44
CA TYR A 92 -15.60 16.30 3.87
C TYR A 92 -15.62 17.62 4.64
N ILE A 93 -14.65 18.50 4.39
CA ILE A 93 -14.57 19.82 5.01
C ILE A 93 -15.74 20.71 4.60
N GLN A 94 -16.10 20.72 3.31
CA GLN A 94 -17.23 21.51 2.80
C GLN A 94 -18.56 21.10 3.43
N GLN A 95 -18.76 19.81 3.72
CA GLN A 95 -19.98 19.31 4.35
C GLN A 95 -19.97 19.48 5.88
N SER A 96 -18.81 19.36 6.51
CA SER A 96 -18.71 19.26 7.97
C SER A 96 -18.50 20.59 8.69
N LEU A 97 -18.02 21.63 8.00
CA LEU A 97 -17.74 22.94 8.60
C LEU A 97 -18.51 24.06 7.88
N PRO A 98 -19.17 24.97 8.63
CA PRO A 98 -19.96 26.04 8.02
C PRO A 98 -19.11 27.20 7.50
N ASN A 99 -17.93 27.43 8.06
CA ASN A 99 -17.05 28.53 7.69
C ASN A 99 -15.60 28.05 7.48
N LYS A 100 -15.00 28.44 6.35
CA LYS A 100 -13.60 28.16 6.00
C LYS A 100 -12.61 29.21 6.49
N ASP A 101 -13.07 30.35 7.03
CA ASP A 101 -12.20 31.40 7.59
C ASP A 101 -11.38 30.93 8.81
N ILE A 102 -11.70 29.75 9.34
CA ILE A 102 -10.89 29.09 10.38
C ILE A 102 -9.51 28.65 9.87
N PHE A 103 -9.35 28.49 8.55
CA PHE A 103 -8.10 28.04 7.94
C PHE A 103 -7.21 29.24 7.59
N ARG A 104 -6.06 29.31 8.26
CA ARG A 104 -5.00 30.27 8.00
C ARG A 104 -3.89 29.60 7.19
N PHE A 105 -4.10 29.58 5.89
CA PHE A 105 -3.09 29.12 4.93
C PHE A 105 -1.96 30.12 4.76
N ASN A 106 -0.85 29.71 4.14
CA ASN A 106 0.37 30.50 4.00
C ASN A 106 0.85 31.09 5.34
N THR A 107 0.57 30.37 6.44
CA THR A 107 0.81 30.84 7.80
C THR A 107 1.63 29.79 8.54
N GLN A 108 2.95 30.02 8.61
CA GLN A 108 3.86 29.11 9.25
C GLN A 108 3.95 29.42 10.75
N VAL A 109 3.63 28.45 11.59
CA VAL A 109 3.90 28.52 13.03
C VAL A 109 5.41 28.41 13.26
N LYS A 110 5.94 29.38 14.01
CA LYS A 110 7.37 29.50 14.32
C LYS A 110 7.70 29.13 15.75
N ASN A 111 6.79 29.39 16.68
CA ASN A 111 7.04 29.11 18.09
C ASN A 111 5.73 28.92 18.87
N ILE A 112 5.72 27.95 19.78
CA ILE A 112 4.61 27.66 20.68
C ILE A 112 5.13 27.70 22.12
N THR A 113 4.48 28.48 22.98
CA THR A 113 4.84 28.59 24.40
C THR A 113 3.61 28.50 25.30
N TYR A 114 3.78 27.96 26.50
CA TYR A 114 2.72 27.89 27.51
C TYR A 114 3.02 28.82 28.67
N SER A 115 2.09 29.72 28.99
CA SER A 115 2.18 30.61 30.16
C SER A 115 0.78 31.08 30.58
N ASN A 116 0.58 31.41 31.86
CA ASN A 116 -0.69 31.93 32.37
C ASN A 116 -1.91 31.07 31.99
N ASN A 117 -1.76 29.75 32.00
CA ASN A 117 -2.77 28.76 31.62
C ASN A 117 -3.29 28.86 30.17
N LYS A 118 -2.49 29.46 29.27
CA LYS A 118 -2.79 29.53 27.83
C LYS A 118 -1.56 29.23 26.98
N TRP A 119 -1.83 28.77 25.78
CA TRP A 119 -0.82 28.58 24.74
C TRP A 119 -0.73 29.83 23.86
N THR A 120 0.47 30.34 23.65
CA THR A 120 0.73 31.42 22.70
C THR A 120 1.35 30.84 21.43
N ILE A 121 0.71 31.08 20.29
CA ILE A 121 1.16 30.65 18.96
C ILE A 121 1.75 31.85 18.26
N LYS A 122 3.06 31.83 18.01
CA LYS A 122 3.74 32.79 17.13
C LYS A 122 3.83 32.23 15.73
N TYR A 123 3.40 33.01 14.76
CA TYR A 123 3.35 32.60 13.36
C TYR A 123 3.74 33.76 12.45
N CYS A 124 4.24 33.46 11.26
CA CYS A 124 4.43 34.45 10.21
C CYS A 124 3.53 34.11 9.03
N THR A 125 3.11 35.14 8.30
CA THR A 125 2.47 34.98 7.00
C THR A 125 3.53 35.09 5.89
N ASN A 126 3.12 35.25 4.63
CA ASN A 126 4.04 35.56 3.54
C ASN A 126 4.77 36.91 3.72
N SER A 127 4.22 37.83 4.54
CA SER A 127 5.02 38.94 5.07
C SER A 127 5.82 38.42 6.25
N ASN A 128 7.13 38.67 6.28
CA ASN A 128 8.03 38.21 7.36
C ASN A 128 7.68 38.74 8.77
N ASP A 129 6.53 39.39 8.95
CA ASP A 129 6.03 39.87 10.22
C ASP A 129 5.56 38.71 11.11
N ILE A 130 6.02 38.71 12.35
CA ILE A 130 5.63 37.72 13.34
C ILE A 130 4.39 38.24 14.08
N SER A 131 3.28 37.52 13.93
CA SER A 131 2.06 37.70 14.70
C SER A 131 1.99 36.69 15.84
N SER A 132 1.17 36.97 16.85
CA SER A 132 0.94 36.05 17.98
C SER A 132 -0.49 36.07 18.45
N GLU A 133 -1.01 34.91 18.85
CA GLU A 133 -2.36 34.77 19.39
C GLU A 133 -2.40 33.71 20.50
N GLN A 134 -3.33 33.85 21.44
CA GLN A 134 -3.49 32.96 22.58
C GLN A 134 -4.68 32.02 22.42
N PHE A 135 -4.46 30.77 22.84
CA PHE A 135 -5.45 29.70 22.76
C PHE A 135 -5.56 28.95 24.07
N ASP A 136 -6.76 28.44 24.34
CA ASP A 136 -7.00 27.58 25.50
C ASP A 136 -6.37 26.19 25.31
N PHE A 137 -6.36 25.70 24.07
CA PHE A 137 -5.83 24.40 23.68
C PHE A 137 -4.96 24.46 22.43
N VAL A 138 -4.11 23.44 22.25
CA VAL A 138 -3.32 23.23 21.03
C VAL A 138 -3.41 21.77 20.59
N ILE A 139 -3.56 21.56 19.29
CA ILE A 139 -3.45 20.25 18.64
C ILE A 139 -2.32 20.29 17.63
N VAL A 140 -1.32 19.43 17.81
CA VAL A 140 -0.27 19.21 16.83
C VAL A 140 -0.74 18.15 15.83
N ALA A 141 -0.99 18.60 14.61
CA ALA A 141 -1.44 17.79 13.48
C ALA A 141 -0.52 17.96 12.25
N SER A 142 0.76 18.31 12.48
CA SER A 142 1.75 18.63 11.45
C SER A 142 2.22 17.41 10.65
N GLY A 143 1.77 16.22 11.04
CA GLY A 143 2.02 14.96 10.36
C GLY A 143 3.34 14.30 10.77
N PHE A 144 3.35 12.98 10.65
CA PHE A 144 4.54 12.14 10.92
C PHE A 144 5.55 12.18 9.76
N PHE A 145 5.08 12.43 8.53
CA PHE A 145 5.87 12.36 7.30
C PHE A 145 6.06 13.73 6.64
N ASP A 146 6.71 14.69 7.33
CA ASP A 146 6.89 16.04 6.77
C ASP A 146 8.24 16.23 6.06
N TYR A 147 9.35 16.14 6.80
CA TYR A 147 10.67 16.43 6.23
C TYR A 147 11.35 15.14 5.72
N PRO A 148 11.84 15.12 4.47
CA PRO A 148 12.67 14.02 3.97
C PRO A 148 13.80 13.66 4.94
N TYR A 149 13.95 12.37 5.25
CA TYR A 149 15.05 11.90 6.07
C TYR A 149 16.23 11.52 5.17
N ILE A 150 17.33 12.25 5.29
CA ILE A 150 18.58 11.96 4.57
C ILE A 150 19.55 11.34 5.59
N PRO A 151 19.79 10.02 5.55
CA PRO A 151 20.73 9.38 6.47
C PRO A 151 22.16 9.86 6.20
N ASN A 152 23.00 9.83 7.22
CA ASN A 152 24.42 10.12 7.09
C ASN A 152 25.14 8.98 6.35
N ILE A 153 25.11 9.03 5.02
CA ILE A 153 25.84 8.11 4.14
C ILE A 153 27.21 8.73 3.84
N VAL A 154 28.27 7.98 4.16
CA VAL A 154 29.66 8.41 3.92
C VAL A 154 29.86 8.77 2.45
N ASN A 155 30.47 9.93 2.20
CA ASN A 155 30.74 10.50 0.86
C ASN A 155 29.51 10.82 0.00
N LEU A 156 28.27 10.75 0.52
CA LEU A 156 27.08 11.11 -0.26
C LEU A 156 27.12 12.57 -0.71
N SER A 157 27.67 13.48 0.10
CA SER A 157 27.87 14.89 -0.26
C SER A 157 28.89 15.11 -1.38
N SER A 158 29.76 14.12 -1.64
CA SER A 158 30.76 14.15 -2.71
C SER A 158 30.24 13.54 -4.01
N PHE A 159 29.01 13.02 -4.03
CA PHE A 159 28.40 12.49 -5.25
C PHE A 159 28.05 13.63 -6.22
N HIS A 160 28.56 13.51 -7.45
CA HIS A 160 28.41 14.55 -8.48
C HIS A 160 27.25 14.28 -9.47
N GLY A 161 26.54 13.16 -9.33
CA GLY A 161 25.34 12.88 -10.12
C GLY A 161 24.08 13.51 -9.50
N THR A 162 22.91 13.02 -9.90
CA THR A 162 21.63 13.56 -9.41
C THR A 162 21.21 12.84 -8.13
N LEU A 163 21.09 13.57 -7.02
CA LEU A 163 20.57 13.06 -5.76
C LEU A 163 19.18 13.64 -5.49
N ILE A 164 18.18 12.77 -5.36
CA ILE A 164 16.81 13.16 -4.99
C ILE A 164 16.27 12.28 -3.85
N HIS A 165 15.27 12.78 -3.12
CA HIS A 165 14.47 11.96 -2.23
C HIS A 165 13.21 11.46 -2.95
N SER A 166 12.56 10.41 -2.43
CA SER A 166 11.31 9.87 -2.99
C SER A 166 10.20 10.93 -3.09
N SER A 167 10.24 11.96 -2.25
CA SER A 167 9.36 13.13 -2.29
C SER A 167 9.53 14.00 -3.53
N ASP A 168 10.59 13.84 -4.31
CA ASP A 168 10.89 14.61 -5.53
C ASP A 168 10.76 13.76 -6.82
N TYR A 169 10.49 12.45 -6.67
CA TYR A 169 10.13 11.57 -7.76
C TYR A 169 8.66 11.78 -8.18
N ARG A 170 8.40 11.88 -9.48
CA ARG A 170 7.11 12.21 -10.10
C ARG A 170 6.73 11.24 -11.19
N SER A 171 7.67 10.80 -12.02
CA SER A 171 7.36 9.88 -13.10
C SER A 171 8.58 9.15 -13.67
N PRO A 172 8.36 8.02 -14.38
CA PRO A 172 9.45 7.25 -14.99
C PRO A 172 10.29 8.04 -16.00
N GLU A 173 9.74 9.11 -16.59
CA GLU A 173 10.44 9.99 -17.54
C GLU A 173 11.68 10.65 -16.92
N GLN A 174 11.67 10.96 -15.61
CA GLN A 174 12.80 11.60 -14.93
C GLN A 174 14.06 10.73 -14.93
N VAL A 175 13.91 9.42 -15.09
CA VAL A 175 15.00 8.45 -15.03
C VAL A 175 15.18 7.69 -16.35
N ARG A 176 14.56 8.17 -17.44
CA ARG A 176 14.59 7.51 -18.73
C ARG A 176 16.03 7.31 -19.23
N ASP A 177 16.37 6.07 -19.59
CA ASP A 177 17.67 5.65 -20.09
C ASP A 177 18.86 5.94 -19.13
N LYS A 178 18.58 6.15 -17.83
CA LYS A 178 19.59 6.40 -16.79
C LYS A 178 19.86 5.16 -15.94
N ASN A 179 21.04 5.12 -15.33
CA ASN A 179 21.31 4.21 -14.22
C ASN A 179 20.75 4.86 -12.94
N VAL A 180 20.00 4.10 -12.17
CA VAL A 180 19.33 4.58 -10.97
C VAL A 180 19.74 3.72 -9.79
N ILE A 181 20.04 4.33 -8.67
CA ILE A 181 20.30 3.67 -7.39
C ILE A 181 19.18 4.05 -6.44
N ILE A 182 18.41 3.06 -5.96
CA ILE A 182 17.31 3.26 -5.02
C ILE A 182 17.80 2.83 -3.63
N VAL A 183 17.63 3.66 -2.62
CA VAL A 183 18.03 3.34 -1.24
C VAL A 183 16.81 3.25 -0.33
N GLY A 184 16.54 2.07 0.25
CA GLY A 184 15.49 1.87 1.25
C GLY A 184 14.70 0.56 1.08
N SER A 185 14.01 0.14 2.14
CA SER A 185 13.40 -1.20 2.26
C SER A 185 11.91 -1.16 2.65
N SER A 186 11.15 -0.19 2.12
CA SER A 186 9.75 0.05 2.52
C SER A 186 8.89 0.43 1.31
N MET A 187 7.62 0.78 1.58
CA MET A 187 6.57 1.10 0.59
C MET A 187 7.07 1.95 -0.59
N SER A 188 7.59 3.16 -0.33
CA SER A 188 8.06 4.05 -1.40
C SER A 188 9.18 3.44 -2.23
N ALA A 189 10.10 2.69 -1.64
CA ALA A 189 11.19 2.07 -2.38
C ALA A 189 10.68 1.03 -3.37
N ALA A 190 9.79 0.13 -2.92
CA ALA A 190 9.21 -0.92 -3.76
C ALA A 190 8.34 -0.33 -4.88
N GLU A 191 7.50 0.66 -4.58
CA GLU A 191 6.62 1.29 -5.57
C GLU A 191 7.39 2.11 -6.61
N VAL A 192 8.35 2.93 -6.18
CA VAL A 192 9.18 3.75 -7.07
C VAL A 192 10.03 2.85 -7.98
N ALA A 193 10.68 1.82 -7.42
CA ALA A 193 11.42 0.81 -8.18
C ALA A 193 10.55 0.15 -9.27
N SER A 194 9.34 -0.27 -8.88
CA SER A 194 8.39 -0.91 -9.80
C SER A 194 7.92 0.04 -10.90
N ASN A 195 7.70 1.31 -10.55
CA ASN A 195 7.16 2.31 -11.46
C ASN A 195 8.15 2.66 -12.58
N MET A 196 9.46 2.68 -12.29
CA MET A 196 10.48 3.04 -13.28
C MET A 196 11.11 1.86 -14.03
N ALA A 197 10.73 0.62 -13.70
CA ALA A 197 11.35 -0.61 -14.19
C ALA A 197 11.44 -0.73 -15.72
N THR A 198 10.59 -0.03 -16.47
CA THR A 198 10.58 -0.05 -17.94
C THR A 198 11.16 1.21 -18.59
N SER A 199 11.56 2.20 -17.78
CA SER A 199 12.08 3.48 -18.27
C SER A 199 13.56 3.68 -17.93
N ALA A 200 14.01 3.21 -16.76
CA ALA A 200 15.42 3.26 -16.41
C ALA A 200 16.24 2.31 -17.30
N LYS A 201 17.49 2.67 -17.59
CA LYS A 201 18.44 1.77 -18.27
C LYS A 201 18.87 0.65 -17.33
N HIS A 202 19.13 1.01 -16.08
CA HIS A 202 19.54 0.09 -15.04
C HIS A 202 19.11 0.62 -13.67
N ILE A 203 18.72 -0.27 -12.76
CA ILE A 203 18.24 0.03 -11.41
C ILE A 203 19.03 -0.85 -10.45
N THR A 204 19.71 -0.25 -9.49
CA THR A 204 20.34 -0.92 -8.36
C THR A 204 19.57 -0.55 -7.09
N HIS A 205 18.84 -1.49 -6.50
CA HIS A 205 18.08 -1.31 -5.28
C HIS A 205 18.89 -1.73 -4.06
N ILE A 206 19.34 -0.77 -3.26
CA ILE A 206 20.03 -1.00 -2.00
C ILE A 206 19.00 -1.11 -0.87
N ILE A 207 18.97 -2.25 -0.19
CA ILE A 207 18.08 -2.53 0.93
C ILE A 207 18.90 -2.62 2.22
N SER A 208 18.41 -1.99 3.29
CA SER A 208 19.01 -2.03 4.63
C SER A 208 18.39 -3.10 5.52
N GLN A 209 17.17 -3.54 5.19
CA GLN A 209 16.42 -4.58 5.87
C GLN A 209 15.69 -5.41 4.81
N ASN A 210 15.61 -6.71 5.02
CA ASN A 210 14.82 -7.60 4.17
C ASN A 210 13.33 -7.36 4.42
N PHE A 211 12.51 -7.37 3.37
CA PHE A 211 11.07 -7.11 3.47
C PHE A 211 10.27 -8.03 2.55
N TRP A 212 9.04 -8.32 2.96
CA TRP A 212 8.02 -8.99 2.15
C TRP A 212 7.34 -7.97 1.26
N CYS A 213 7.27 -8.22 -0.04
CA CYS A 213 6.47 -7.39 -0.93
C CYS A 213 5.16 -8.10 -1.27
N LEU A 214 4.03 -7.48 -1.00
CA LEU A 214 2.70 -8.03 -1.25
C LEU A 214 1.95 -7.20 -2.30
N PRO A 215 1.21 -7.83 -3.22
CA PRO A 215 0.27 -7.12 -4.07
C PRO A 215 -0.92 -6.61 -3.24
N ARG A 216 -1.68 -5.65 -3.79
CA ARG A 216 -2.88 -5.08 -3.14
C ARG A 216 -3.99 -6.12 -2.94
N PHE A 217 -3.99 -7.19 -3.73
CA PHE A 217 -4.92 -8.31 -3.63
C PHE A 217 -4.20 -9.61 -3.27
N ILE A 218 -4.60 -10.24 -2.17
CA ILE A 218 -4.00 -11.49 -1.68
C ILE A 218 -5.10 -12.54 -1.40
N PRO A 219 -4.77 -13.84 -1.43
CA PRO A 219 -5.75 -14.88 -1.10
C PRO A 219 -6.18 -14.78 0.37
N LEU A 220 -7.47 -14.95 0.64
CA LEU A 220 -8.00 -15.04 2.01
C LEU A 220 -7.36 -16.18 2.81
N ILE A 221 -7.17 -17.34 2.17
CA ILE A 221 -6.55 -18.56 2.69
C ILE A 221 -5.42 -18.98 1.73
N PRO A 222 -4.16 -18.61 2.00
CA PRO A 222 -3.06 -18.77 1.04
C PRO A 222 -2.77 -20.20 0.54
N ASN A 223 -2.96 -21.21 1.39
CA ASN A 223 -2.72 -22.62 1.05
C ASN A 223 -3.94 -23.30 0.42
N ASN A 224 -4.94 -22.53 0.02
CA ASN A 224 -6.13 -23.06 -0.62
C ASN A 224 -6.17 -22.55 -2.08
N PRO A 225 -6.01 -23.44 -3.08
CA PRO A 225 -5.94 -23.05 -4.50
C PRO A 225 -7.25 -22.44 -5.03
N ILE A 226 -8.33 -22.59 -4.27
CA ILE A 226 -9.67 -22.08 -4.59
C ILE A 226 -10.06 -20.88 -3.72
N SER A 227 -9.11 -20.35 -2.93
CA SER A 227 -9.35 -19.18 -2.10
C SER A 227 -9.67 -17.95 -2.96
N PRO A 228 -10.70 -17.17 -2.61
CA PRO A 228 -10.91 -15.87 -3.23
C PRO A 228 -9.74 -14.95 -2.91
N PHE A 229 -9.43 -14.06 -3.86
CA PHE A 229 -8.52 -12.94 -3.66
C PHE A 229 -9.30 -11.76 -3.13
N LEU A 230 -8.75 -11.05 -2.16
CA LEU A 230 -9.37 -9.89 -1.53
C LEU A 230 -8.34 -8.77 -1.34
N PRO A 231 -8.80 -7.52 -1.18
CA PRO A 231 -7.95 -6.43 -0.72
C PRO A 231 -7.16 -6.82 0.53
N ILE A 232 -5.90 -6.37 0.60
CA ILE A 232 -4.97 -6.76 1.66
C ILE A 232 -5.47 -6.43 3.07
N ASP A 233 -6.15 -5.31 3.24
CA ASP A 233 -6.81 -4.87 4.47
C ASP A 233 -8.04 -5.72 4.82
N PHE A 234 -8.79 -6.23 3.82
CA PHE A 234 -9.88 -7.17 4.05
C PHE A 234 -9.37 -8.51 4.60
N VAL A 235 -8.11 -8.84 4.33
CA VAL A 235 -7.48 -10.08 4.83
C VAL A 235 -6.81 -9.85 6.19
N PHE A 236 -6.11 -8.73 6.39
CA PHE A 236 -5.37 -8.47 7.63
C PHE A 236 -6.20 -7.85 8.75
N TYR A 237 -7.18 -7.00 8.44
CA TYR A 237 -7.94 -6.26 9.47
C TYR A 237 -9.22 -6.98 9.90
N ARG A 238 -9.15 -8.31 10.08
CA ARG A 238 -10.28 -9.12 10.56
C ARG A 238 -10.21 -9.34 12.05
N GLN A 239 -11.30 -9.08 12.75
CA GLN A 239 -11.40 -9.38 14.19
C GLN A 239 -11.23 -10.88 14.47
N SER A 240 -11.73 -11.75 13.58
CA SER A 240 -11.65 -13.21 13.72
C SER A 240 -10.23 -13.78 13.65
N LYS A 241 -9.25 -13.01 13.17
CA LYS A 241 -7.83 -13.41 13.17
C LYS A 241 -7.10 -13.09 14.48
N ARG A 242 -7.78 -12.45 15.43
CA ARG A 242 -7.21 -12.06 16.71
C ARG A 242 -7.55 -13.06 17.80
N ILE A 243 -6.56 -13.33 18.63
CA ILE A 243 -6.74 -14.09 19.89
C ILE A 243 -7.18 -13.14 21.01
N SER A 244 -6.75 -11.87 20.97
CA SER A 244 -7.03 -10.86 21.99
C SER A 244 -7.98 -9.76 21.50
N SER A 245 -8.82 -9.28 22.41
CA SER A 245 -9.68 -8.10 22.22
C SER A 245 -8.98 -6.78 22.56
N GLN A 246 -7.75 -6.84 23.09
CA GLN A 246 -6.88 -5.68 23.38
C GLN A 246 -5.77 -5.57 22.35
N GLU A 247 -5.21 -4.37 22.22
CA GLU A 247 -4.04 -4.08 21.38
C GLU A 247 -2.81 -4.92 21.77
N ILE A 248 -2.15 -5.47 20.77
CA ILE A 248 -0.88 -6.19 20.91
C ILE A 248 0.27 -5.19 20.70
N LEU A 249 0.76 -4.62 21.81
CA LEU A 249 1.84 -3.63 21.80
C LEU A 249 3.23 -4.25 21.63
N PHE A 250 3.44 -5.45 22.17
CA PHE A 250 4.74 -6.12 22.20
C PHE A 250 4.62 -7.48 21.51
N ARG A 251 5.59 -7.79 20.64
CA ARG A 251 5.67 -9.05 19.93
C ARG A 251 6.97 -9.76 20.30
N ASN A 252 6.89 -11.06 20.52
CA ASN A 252 8.06 -11.90 20.77
C ASN A 252 8.48 -12.65 19.48
N ASN A 253 9.56 -13.43 19.58
CA ASN A 253 10.09 -14.21 18.45
C ASN A 253 9.04 -15.18 17.86
N ASP A 254 8.18 -15.79 18.68
CA ASP A 254 7.12 -16.68 18.20
C ASP A 254 6.06 -15.93 17.39
N ASP A 255 5.71 -14.71 17.82
CA ASP A 255 4.78 -13.85 17.08
C ASP A 255 5.36 -13.43 15.73
N TYR A 256 6.67 -13.14 15.68
CA TYR A 256 7.37 -12.85 14.43
C TYR A 256 7.43 -14.07 13.54
N LYS A 257 7.76 -15.24 14.09
CA LYS A 257 7.79 -16.50 13.34
C LYS A 257 6.43 -16.81 12.72
N LYS A 258 5.34 -16.71 13.49
CA LYS A 258 3.98 -16.91 12.97
C LYS A 258 3.64 -15.95 11.82
N MET A 259 4.05 -14.68 11.92
CA MET A 259 3.81 -13.71 10.86
C MET A 259 4.64 -14.04 9.61
N ASN A 260 5.94 -14.32 9.75
CA ASN A 260 6.79 -14.72 8.62
C ASN A 260 6.30 -16.02 7.98
N ASP A 261 5.93 -17.03 8.77
CA ASP A 261 5.33 -18.27 8.27
C ASP A 261 4.04 -17.96 7.48
N TYR A 262 3.17 -17.08 7.98
CA TYR A 262 1.96 -16.69 7.25
C TYR A 262 2.28 -15.98 5.92
N LEU A 263 3.27 -15.09 5.90
CA LEU A 263 3.71 -14.39 4.69
C LEU A 263 4.38 -15.33 3.67
N LYS A 264 5.10 -16.36 4.14
CA LYS A 264 5.61 -17.45 3.30
C LYS A 264 4.49 -18.19 2.58
N LEU A 265 3.40 -18.50 3.28
CA LEU A 265 2.22 -19.11 2.67
C LEU A 265 1.59 -18.18 1.63
N ILE A 266 1.45 -16.87 1.93
CA ILE A 266 0.94 -15.88 0.96
C ILE A 266 1.80 -15.83 -0.29
N THR A 267 3.12 -15.97 -0.15
CA THR A 267 4.09 -15.78 -1.23
C THR A 267 4.57 -17.09 -1.85
N ASP A 268 4.02 -18.24 -1.45
CA ASP A 268 4.45 -19.59 -1.86
C ASP A 268 5.98 -19.79 -1.86
N ASN A 269 6.66 -19.24 -0.84
CA ASN A 269 8.12 -19.23 -0.73
C ASN A 269 8.87 -18.66 -1.96
N SER A 270 8.18 -18.11 -2.96
CA SER A 270 8.78 -17.56 -4.19
C SER A 270 9.73 -16.39 -3.91
N GLN A 271 9.57 -15.85 -2.72
CA GLN A 271 10.28 -14.72 -2.19
C GLN A 271 11.49 -15.19 -1.33
N GLU A 272 11.50 -16.44 -0.85
CA GLU A 272 12.64 -17.06 -0.12
C GLU A 272 13.87 -17.29 -1.00
N SER A 273 13.68 -17.57 -2.30
CA SER A 273 14.78 -17.74 -3.26
C SER A 273 15.35 -16.43 -3.77
N SER A 274 14.66 -15.30 -3.55
CA SER A 274 15.32 -14.00 -3.68
C SER A 274 16.41 -13.98 -2.61
N LYS A 275 17.66 -13.67 -2.96
CA LYS A 275 18.83 -13.69 -2.06
C LYS A 275 18.76 -12.65 -0.91
N PHE A 276 17.56 -12.18 -0.60
CA PHE A 276 17.23 -10.89 -0.01
C PHE A 276 16.02 -10.97 0.95
N ILE A 277 15.49 -12.16 1.25
CA ILE A 277 14.60 -12.38 2.39
C ILE A 277 15.39 -12.93 3.57
N ASN A 278 15.06 -12.44 4.76
CA ASN A 278 15.72 -12.89 5.97
C ASN A 278 15.30 -14.33 6.20
N THR A 279 16.24 -15.26 6.11
CA THR A 279 15.99 -16.67 6.45
C THR A 279 15.77 -16.87 7.95
N ASN A 280 15.94 -15.81 8.76
CA ASN A 280 15.59 -15.82 10.17
C ASN A 280 14.14 -15.36 10.40
N ASP A 281 13.26 -16.34 10.57
CA ASP A 281 11.82 -16.13 10.81
C ASP A 281 11.52 -15.49 12.17
N GLU A 282 12.49 -15.39 13.08
CA GLU A 282 12.33 -14.80 14.41
C GLU A 282 12.50 -13.27 14.43
N GLN A 283 12.72 -12.64 13.27
CA GLN A 283 12.82 -11.18 13.13
C GLN A 283 11.50 -10.57 12.65
N PRO A 284 11.19 -9.29 12.97
CA PRO A 284 9.94 -8.67 12.57
C PRO A 284 9.81 -8.62 11.05
N ALA A 285 8.65 -9.01 10.55
CA ALA A 285 8.33 -8.90 9.13
C ALA A 285 8.22 -7.41 8.74
N PHE A 286 9.14 -6.94 7.91
CA PHE A 286 8.98 -5.68 7.18
C PHE A 286 8.15 -5.97 5.93
N ILE A 287 7.22 -5.09 5.60
CA ILE A 287 6.27 -5.26 4.50
C ILE A 287 6.34 -4.03 3.58
N ALA A 288 6.33 -4.28 2.28
CA ALA A 288 6.02 -3.30 1.24
C ALA A 288 4.80 -3.78 0.44
N ILE A 289 4.08 -2.85 -0.18
CA ILE A 289 2.93 -3.15 -1.02
C ILE A 289 3.22 -2.63 -2.42
N SER A 290 3.30 -3.55 -3.39
CA SER A 290 3.45 -3.24 -4.81
C SER A 290 2.94 -4.41 -5.63
N ASP A 291 2.21 -4.11 -6.70
CA ASP A 291 1.64 -5.15 -7.57
C ASP A 291 2.66 -5.74 -8.54
N THR A 292 3.76 -5.06 -8.84
CA THR A 292 4.70 -5.52 -9.89
C THR A 292 6.13 -5.66 -9.42
N TYR A 293 6.48 -5.23 -8.19
CA TYR A 293 7.85 -5.29 -7.66
C TYR A 293 8.42 -6.71 -7.72
N ASN A 294 7.65 -7.69 -7.24
CA ASN A 294 8.10 -9.09 -7.21
C ASN A 294 8.32 -9.65 -8.61
N GLU A 295 7.51 -9.25 -9.58
CA GLU A 295 7.61 -9.72 -10.96
C GLU A 295 8.88 -9.18 -11.61
N TRP A 296 9.20 -7.90 -11.39
CA TRP A 296 10.47 -7.31 -11.84
C TRP A 296 11.69 -7.92 -11.15
N ASN A 297 11.62 -8.13 -9.83
CA ASN A 297 12.71 -8.74 -9.06
C ASN A 297 12.96 -10.18 -9.50
N ARG A 298 11.89 -10.94 -9.79
CA ARG A 298 11.99 -12.32 -10.28
C ARG A 298 12.65 -12.40 -11.65
N ALA A 299 12.41 -11.40 -12.49
CA ALA A 299 13.00 -11.28 -13.81
C ALA A 299 14.42 -10.69 -13.81
N ALA A 300 15.02 -10.36 -12.65
CA ALA A 300 16.35 -9.76 -12.58
C ALA A 300 17.47 -10.84 -12.58
N PRO A 301 18.63 -10.60 -13.22
CA PRO A 301 19.73 -11.56 -13.27
C PRO A 301 20.68 -11.40 -12.06
N PRO A 302 21.61 -12.34 -11.82
CA PRO A 302 22.66 -12.19 -10.81
C PRO A 302 23.61 -11.01 -11.09
N ILE A 303 24.11 -10.35 -10.03
CA ILE A 303 24.94 -9.12 -10.08
C ILE A 303 26.20 -9.24 -10.96
N ASN A 304 26.79 -10.45 -11.08
CA ASN A 304 28.09 -10.64 -11.72
C ASN A 304 28.04 -10.81 -13.26
N GLU A 305 26.86 -10.72 -13.86
CA GLU A 305 26.67 -10.74 -15.31
C GLU A 305 26.09 -9.38 -15.74
N ARG A 306 26.92 -8.48 -16.27
CA ARG A 306 26.43 -7.29 -16.98
C ARG A 306 26.92 -7.32 -18.42
N PRO A 307 25.99 -7.18 -19.38
CA PRO A 307 25.83 -5.82 -19.92
C PRO A 307 24.38 -5.29 -20.11
N ASP A 308 23.30 -6.09 -20.02
CA ASP A 308 22.05 -5.73 -20.72
C ASP A 308 20.73 -5.60 -19.91
N TRP A 309 20.69 -5.71 -18.57
CA TRP A 309 19.42 -5.84 -17.80
C TRP A 309 19.12 -4.68 -16.83
N ILE A 310 17.83 -4.45 -16.57
CA ILE A 310 17.31 -3.21 -15.97
C ILE A 310 17.28 -3.21 -14.42
N PHE A 311 17.35 -4.34 -13.70
CA PHE A 311 17.21 -4.35 -12.23
C PHE A 311 18.26 -5.22 -11.51
N SER A 312 18.76 -4.77 -10.35
CA SER A 312 19.74 -5.43 -9.48
C SER A 312 19.49 -5.01 -8.03
N LEU A 313 19.76 -5.86 -7.04
CA LEU A 313 19.47 -5.59 -5.63
C LEU A 313 20.68 -5.90 -4.72
N ILE A 314 20.99 -5.04 -3.73
CA ILE A 314 22.20 -5.09 -2.87
C ILE A 314 21.86 -4.87 -1.39
N LEU A 315 22.43 -5.67 -0.48
CA LEU A 315 22.32 -5.48 0.98
C LEU A 315 23.34 -4.44 1.49
N ASN A 316 22.95 -3.59 2.45
CA ASN A 316 23.86 -2.65 3.12
C ASN A 316 24.79 -3.35 4.13
N ASN A 317 25.69 -4.20 3.63
CA ASN A 317 26.67 -4.97 4.41
C ASN A 317 28.10 -4.39 4.30
N GLY A 318 28.23 -3.12 3.91
CA GLY A 318 29.53 -2.49 3.61
C GLY A 318 29.99 -2.65 2.16
N THR A 319 29.15 -3.20 1.27
CA THR A 319 29.42 -3.24 -0.18
C THR A 319 29.61 -1.82 -0.73
N THR A 320 30.71 -1.61 -1.46
CA THR A 320 30.94 -0.38 -2.21
C THR A 320 30.31 -0.50 -3.59
N ILE A 321 29.54 0.51 -3.99
CA ILE A 321 28.96 0.61 -5.32
C ILE A 321 29.69 1.74 -6.04
N GLU A 322 30.29 1.42 -7.18
CA GLU A 322 30.87 2.42 -8.05
C GLU A 322 29.76 3.28 -8.65
N THR A 323 29.93 4.60 -8.58
CA THR A 323 28.98 5.56 -9.13
C THR A 323 29.70 6.53 -10.06
N THR A 324 28.97 7.05 -11.02
CA THR A 324 29.41 8.04 -12.00
C THR A 324 28.53 9.29 -11.91
N CYS A 325 28.95 10.39 -12.54
CA CYS A 325 28.14 11.61 -12.60
C CYS A 325 26.86 11.47 -13.45
N ASP A 326 26.72 10.39 -14.22
CA ASP A 326 25.53 10.10 -15.03
C ASP A 326 24.43 9.34 -14.25
N ASP A 327 24.74 8.88 -13.03
CA ASP A 327 23.81 8.11 -12.21
C ASP A 327 22.83 9.01 -11.44
N ILE A 328 21.67 8.44 -11.09
CA ILE A 328 20.66 9.06 -10.24
C ILE A 328 20.53 8.25 -8.95
N ILE A 329 20.69 8.89 -7.79
CA ILE A 329 20.41 8.27 -6.48
C ILE A 329 19.05 8.78 -6.00
N ILE A 330 18.16 7.84 -5.67
CA ILE A 330 16.83 8.11 -5.10
C ILE A 330 16.78 7.56 -3.69
N LEU A 331 16.72 8.47 -2.71
CA LEU A 331 16.59 8.13 -1.31
C LEU A 331 15.13 7.86 -0.96
N CYS A 332 14.80 6.61 -0.69
CA CYS A 332 13.51 6.14 -0.18
C CYS A 332 13.61 5.85 1.33
N THR A 333 14.25 6.77 2.05
CA THR A 333 14.75 6.60 3.42
C THR A 333 13.79 7.09 4.50
N GLY A 334 12.61 7.59 4.10
CA GLY A 334 11.53 7.96 5.01
C GLY A 334 11.53 9.45 5.34
N TYR A 335 10.91 9.80 6.46
CA TYR A 335 10.66 11.19 6.84
C TYR A 335 10.77 11.36 8.35
N ARG A 336 10.97 12.60 8.79
CA ARG A 336 10.85 13.03 10.19
C ARG A 336 9.62 13.96 10.36
N PRO A 337 9.00 14.02 11.55
CA PRO A 337 7.92 14.95 11.83
C PRO A 337 8.43 16.40 11.89
N CYS A 338 7.54 17.36 11.64
CA CYS A 338 7.83 18.78 11.84
C CYS A 338 7.43 19.21 13.26
N LEU A 339 8.43 19.42 14.10
CA LEU A 339 8.30 19.87 15.50
C LEU A 339 9.14 21.12 15.80
N ASP A 340 9.71 21.77 14.77
CA ASP A 340 10.67 22.87 14.90
C ASP A 340 10.10 24.12 15.60
N PHE A 341 8.78 24.19 15.79
CA PHE A 341 8.09 25.27 16.52
C PHE A 341 8.09 25.08 18.05
N PHE A 342 8.52 23.93 18.56
CA PHE A 342 8.71 23.73 19.99
C PHE A 342 10.09 24.21 20.45
N SER A 343 10.16 24.71 21.69
CA SER A 343 11.45 24.98 22.34
C SER A 343 12.16 23.67 22.68
N GLN A 344 13.48 23.76 22.90
CA GLN A 344 14.29 22.65 23.35
C GLN A 344 13.70 21.99 24.62
N ASP A 345 13.26 22.78 25.59
CA ASP A 345 12.64 22.28 26.83
C ASP A 345 11.39 21.41 26.57
N ILE A 346 10.55 21.78 25.58
CA ILE A 346 9.37 20.98 25.23
C ILE A 346 9.78 19.72 24.48
N LEU A 347 10.75 19.82 23.57
CA LEU A 347 11.29 18.65 22.85
C LEU A 347 11.92 17.63 23.81
N GLU A 348 12.60 18.09 24.85
CA GLU A 348 13.15 17.25 25.92
C GLU A 348 12.05 16.56 26.73
N GLN A 349 10.98 17.27 27.09
CA GLN A 349 9.82 16.67 27.75
C GLN A 349 9.18 15.57 26.88
N LEU A 350 9.08 15.80 25.57
CA LEU A 350 8.57 14.82 24.60
C LEU A 350 9.56 13.67 24.34
N SER A 351 10.75 13.69 24.94
CA SER A 351 11.83 12.74 24.67
C SER A 351 12.16 12.64 23.17
N TYR A 352 12.18 13.79 22.48
CA TYR A 352 12.33 13.84 21.02
C TYR A 352 13.71 13.33 20.56
N ILE A 353 13.71 12.38 19.62
CA ILE A 353 14.90 11.87 18.94
C ILE A 353 14.72 12.12 17.44
N PRO A 354 15.44 13.10 16.85
CA PRO A 354 15.21 13.51 15.46
C PRO A 354 15.52 12.43 14.42
N ASP A 355 16.48 11.53 14.73
CA ASP A 355 16.88 10.43 13.86
C ASP A 355 16.04 9.15 14.04
N ASP A 356 15.13 9.10 15.03
CA ASP A 356 14.23 7.97 15.19
C ASP A 356 12.98 8.14 14.31
N VAL A 357 13.05 7.62 13.09
CA VAL A 357 11.97 7.67 12.10
C VAL A 357 10.79 6.72 12.38
N PHE A 358 10.78 5.99 13.50
CA PHE A 358 9.72 5.04 13.87
C PHE A 358 8.89 5.51 15.06
N CYS A 359 9.54 6.06 16.09
CA CYS A 359 8.90 6.63 17.29
C CYS A 359 9.76 7.83 17.77
N PRO A 360 9.65 8.99 17.10
CA PRO A 360 10.49 10.15 17.38
C PRO A 360 10.18 10.82 18.72
N ILE A 361 8.95 10.69 19.25
CA ILE A 361 8.52 11.29 20.53
C ILE A 361 7.75 10.27 21.36
N ILE A 362 7.65 10.52 22.66
CA ILE A 362 6.96 9.65 23.62
C ILE A 362 5.68 10.32 24.11
N LEU A 363 4.54 9.64 23.96
CA LEU A 363 3.21 10.15 24.25
C LEU A 363 2.30 9.03 24.76
N HIS A 364 1.40 9.34 25.69
CA HIS A 364 0.34 8.43 26.09
C HIS A 364 -0.64 8.24 24.92
N ARG A 365 -0.75 7.01 24.42
CA ARG A 365 -1.60 6.62 23.27
C ARG A 365 -1.31 7.43 22.00
N SER A 366 -0.10 7.96 21.86
CA SER A 366 0.30 8.88 20.78
C SER A 366 -0.54 10.18 20.74
N ILE A 367 -1.10 10.60 21.89
CA ILE A 367 -1.97 11.79 22.01
C ILE A 367 -1.49 12.77 23.08
N PHE A 368 -1.36 12.32 24.33
CA PHE A 368 -1.22 13.20 25.50
C PHE A 368 0.16 13.12 26.14
N HIS A 369 0.58 14.21 26.78
CA HIS A 369 1.75 14.23 27.66
C HIS A 369 1.39 14.91 28.99
N PRO A 370 1.68 14.30 30.16
CA PRO A 370 1.19 14.79 31.45
C PRO A 370 1.79 16.14 31.87
N THR A 371 2.96 16.52 31.33
CA THR A 371 3.61 17.81 31.62
C THR A 371 3.19 18.93 30.66
N LEU A 372 2.43 18.63 29.60
CA LEU A 372 2.02 19.58 28.58
C LEU A 372 0.49 19.72 28.61
N PRO A 373 -0.07 20.47 29.58
CA PRO A 373 -1.50 20.60 29.73
C PRO A 373 -2.15 21.24 28.52
N ASN A 374 -3.36 20.82 28.17
CA ASN A 374 -4.14 21.35 27.05
C ASN A 374 -3.47 21.24 25.67
N LEU A 375 -2.42 20.42 25.56
CA LEU A 375 -1.76 20.05 24.31
C LEU A 375 -2.08 18.60 23.98
N ALA A 376 -2.45 18.35 22.73
CA ALA A 376 -2.62 17.00 22.20
C ALA A 376 -1.93 16.85 20.84
N PHE A 377 -1.61 15.61 20.49
CA PHE A 377 -1.09 15.22 19.19
C PHE A 377 -2.11 14.32 18.49
N ILE A 378 -2.28 14.50 17.19
CA ILE A 378 -3.20 13.69 16.38
C ILE A 378 -2.47 13.18 15.15
N GLY A 379 -2.47 11.86 14.94
CA GLY A 379 -1.76 11.22 13.83
C GLY A 379 -0.23 11.27 13.96
N MET A 380 0.30 11.42 15.17
CA MET A 380 1.73 11.39 15.45
C MET A 380 2.21 9.97 15.76
N TYR A 381 1.97 9.05 14.83
CA TYR A 381 2.44 7.66 14.88
C TYR A 381 2.76 7.19 13.45
N ARG A 382 3.49 6.08 13.32
CA ARG A 382 3.88 5.52 12.02
C ARG A 382 2.85 4.51 11.52
N GLY A 383 1.94 4.93 10.64
CA GLY A 383 1.00 4.04 9.96
C GLY A 383 -0.03 4.77 9.08
N PRO A 384 -0.75 4.07 8.20
CA PRO A 384 -1.76 4.65 7.30
C PRO A 384 -3.18 4.73 7.91
N PHE A 385 -3.33 4.75 9.23
CA PHE A 385 -4.59 4.36 9.90
C PHE A 385 -5.57 5.53 10.16
N TRP A 386 -6.45 5.84 9.20
CA TRP A 386 -7.37 6.99 9.33
C TRP A 386 -8.38 6.85 10.47
N ALA A 387 -8.88 5.64 10.74
CA ALA A 387 -9.75 5.37 11.89
C ALA A 387 -9.09 5.79 13.23
N ILE A 388 -7.78 5.57 13.36
CA ILE A 388 -7.04 5.97 14.57
C ILE A 388 -7.00 7.49 14.67
N ILE A 389 -6.69 8.20 13.57
CA ILE A 389 -6.67 9.68 13.55
C ILE A 389 -8.02 10.25 14.01
N GLU A 390 -9.12 9.68 13.50
CA GLU A 390 -10.47 10.12 13.85
C GLU A 390 -10.82 9.82 15.31
N LEU A 391 -10.55 8.61 15.79
CA LEU A 391 -10.81 8.25 17.19
C LEU A 391 -9.96 9.06 18.17
N GLN A 392 -8.69 9.32 17.85
CA GLN A 392 -7.85 10.26 18.61
C GLN A 392 -8.49 11.65 18.65
N SER A 393 -8.94 12.17 17.50
CA SER A 393 -9.57 13.51 17.40
C SER A 393 -10.83 13.61 18.24
N ARG A 394 -11.66 12.56 18.22
CA ARG A 394 -12.89 12.47 19.02
C ARG A 394 -12.58 12.44 20.52
N TRP A 395 -11.57 11.69 20.93
CA TRP A 395 -11.19 11.59 22.33
C TRP A 395 -10.65 12.92 22.85
N VAL A 396 -9.80 13.58 22.07
CA VAL A 396 -9.32 14.94 22.39
C VAL A 396 -10.48 15.93 22.44
N ALA A 397 -11.43 15.87 21.50
CA ALA A 397 -12.59 16.76 21.50
C ALA A 397 -13.44 16.60 22.77
N ALA A 398 -13.71 15.35 23.14
CA ALA A 398 -14.47 15.03 24.34
C ALA A 398 -13.74 15.47 25.63
N THR A 399 -12.42 15.33 25.69
CA THR A 399 -11.64 15.78 26.85
C THR A 399 -11.52 17.30 26.95
N PHE A 400 -11.23 18.00 25.85
CA PHE A 400 -11.10 19.47 25.85
C PHE A 400 -12.44 20.19 26.09
N SER A 401 -13.56 19.61 25.63
CA SER A 401 -14.90 20.12 25.91
C SER A 401 -15.35 19.87 27.36
N GLY A 402 -14.68 18.97 28.07
CA GLY A 402 -15.04 18.55 29.42
C GLY A 402 -16.12 17.47 29.47
N LEU A 403 -16.50 16.89 28.32
CA LEU A 403 -17.42 15.75 28.25
C LEU A 403 -16.79 14.48 28.85
N LEU A 404 -15.50 14.29 28.63
CA LEU A 404 -14.69 13.25 29.26
C LEU A 404 -13.57 13.90 30.08
N SER A 405 -13.14 13.23 31.14
CA SER A 405 -11.94 13.64 31.87
C SER A 405 -10.70 13.24 31.07
N ILE A 406 -9.70 14.12 31.02
CA ILE A 406 -8.36 13.72 30.58
C ILE A 406 -7.85 12.57 31.48
N PRO A 407 -7.12 11.58 30.94
CA PRO A 407 -6.54 10.51 31.77
C PRO A 407 -5.69 11.09 32.90
N SER A 408 -5.72 10.46 34.07
CA SER A 408 -4.91 10.92 35.21
C SER A 408 -3.42 10.87 34.88
N ILE A 409 -2.63 11.69 35.58
CA ILE A 409 -1.16 11.73 35.41
C ILE A 409 -0.56 10.32 35.54
N THR A 410 -1.06 9.51 36.49
CA THR A 410 -0.63 8.12 36.67
C THR A 410 -0.89 7.25 35.44
N ILE A 411 -2.07 7.34 34.83
CA ILE A 411 -2.40 6.58 33.61
C ILE A 411 -1.58 7.07 32.42
N GLN A 412 -1.39 8.37 32.30
CA GLN A 412 -0.53 8.94 31.25
C GLN A 412 0.90 8.44 31.39
N GLN A 413 1.47 8.45 32.60
CA GLN A 413 2.82 7.95 32.87
C GLN A 413 2.99 6.48 32.50
N ILE A 414 2.02 5.62 32.85
CA ILE A 414 2.03 4.21 32.43
C ILE A 414 2.08 4.10 30.90
N GLY A 415 1.33 4.95 30.20
CA GLY A 415 1.38 5.00 28.73
C GLY A 415 2.71 5.49 28.17
N LEU A 416 3.36 6.47 28.81
CA LEU A 416 4.71 6.90 28.42
C LEU A 416 5.72 5.75 28.59
N ASP A 417 5.64 5.00 29.69
CA ASP A 417 6.52 3.86 29.94
C ASP A 417 6.30 2.75 28.89
N MET A 418 5.04 2.50 28.50
CA MET A 418 4.71 1.59 27.40
C MET A 418 5.27 2.06 26.06
N GLU A 419 5.08 3.33 25.71
CA GLU A 419 5.58 3.92 24.46
C GLU A 419 7.12 3.92 24.42
N HIS A 420 7.77 4.18 25.56
CA HIS A 420 9.22 4.07 25.68
C HIS A 420 9.68 2.63 25.42
N ARG A 421 8.97 1.63 25.96
CA ARG A 421 9.27 0.21 25.72
C ARG A 421 9.05 -0.17 24.26
N ILE A 422 8.02 0.37 23.59
CA ILE A 422 7.77 0.21 22.15
C ILE A 422 8.95 0.78 21.35
N ARG A 423 9.41 2.00 21.69
CA ARG A 423 10.57 2.64 21.04
C ARG A 423 11.85 1.82 21.16
N THR A 424 12.11 1.27 22.35
CA THR A 424 13.36 0.52 22.64
C THR A 424 13.28 -0.98 22.36
N GLN A 425 12.15 -1.48 21.86
CA GLN A 425 11.98 -2.91 21.58
C GLN A 425 13.01 -3.42 20.57
N GLN A 426 13.62 -4.57 20.88
CA GLN A 426 14.57 -5.25 20.00
C GLN A 426 14.16 -6.72 19.80
N PRO A 427 14.08 -7.22 18.55
CA PRO A 427 14.15 -6.44 17.31
C PRO A 427 12.91 -5.55 17.12
N ARG A 428 13.09 -4.40 16.46
CA ARG A 428 12.05 -3.38 16.30
C ARG A 428 11.17 -3.64 15.06
N PRO A 429 9.83 -3.66 15.20
CA PRO A 429 8.93 -3.84 14.06
C PRO A 429 8.87 -2.59 13.16
N GLN A 430 8.53 -2.80 11.88
CA GLN A 430 8.39 -1.72 10.88
C GLN A 430 7.33 -0.68 11.28
N PHE A 431 6.25 -1.14 11.91
CA PHE A 431 5.15 -0.32 12.43
C PHE A 431 5.04 -0.58 13.94
N PRO A 432 5.53 0.34 14.80
CA PRO A 432 5.50 0.15 16.25
C PRO A 432 4.08 -0.06 16.80
N HIS A 433 3.09 0.63 16.24
CA HIS A 433 1.65 0.47 16.53
C HIS A 433 0.93 -0.29 15.40
N GLY A 434 1.54 -1.35 14.89
CA GLY A 434 1.06 -2.07 13.70
C GLY A 434 -0.22 -2.88 13.89
N ASP A 435 -0.74 -2.96 15.12
CA ASP A 435 -1.93 -3.75 15.46
C ASP A 435 -3.25 -2.99 15.22
N TYR A 436 -3.49 -2.58 13.96
CA TYR A 436 -4.63 -1.71 13.58
C TYR A 436 -5.95 -2.06 14.28
N VAL A 437 -6.39 -3.32 14.20
CA VAL A 437 -7.67 -3.73 14.77
C VAL A 437 -7.70 -3.54 16.29
N GLY A 438 -6.61 -3.88 16.97
CA GLY A 438 -6.49 -3.71 18.42
C GLY A 438 -6.49 -2.24 18.83
N VAL A 439 -5.70 -1.42 18.13
CA VAL A 439 -5.60 0.01 18.42
C VAL A 439 -6.94 0.71 18.23
N VAL A 440 -7.62 0.44 17.11
CA VAL A 440 -8.93 1.04 16.80
C VAL A 440 -9.97 0.62 17.84
N ASN A 441 -10.04 -0.67 18.19
CA ASN A 441 -10.97 -1.15 19.22
C ASN A 441 -10.69 -0.54 20.60
N ASP A 442 -9.42 -0.42 21.00
CA ASP A 442 -9.06 0.13 22.30
C ASP A 442 -9.34 1.64 22.37
N LEU A 443 -9.00 2.41 21.34
CA LEU A 443 -9.37 3.83 21.27
C LEU A 443 -10.88 4.02 21.20
N ALA A 444 -11.61 3.16 20.49
CA ALA A 444 -13.06 3.24 20.41
C ALA A 444 -13.71 3.07 21.79
N LYS A 445 -13.18 2.23 22.69
CA LYS A 445 -13.72 2.08 24.05
C LYS A 445 -13.68 3.39 24.85
N GLU A 446 -12.70 4.26 24.60
CA GLU A 446 -12.57 5.55 25.28
C GLU A 446 -13.64 6.56 24.84
N VAL A 447 -14.15 6.45 23.61
CA VAL A 447 -15.09 7.44 23.01
C VAL A 447 -16.48 6.90 22.68
N LEU A 448 -16.62 5.58 22.63
CA LEU A 448 -17.82 4.82 22.25
C LEU A 448 -17.95 3.55 23.11
N PRO A 449 -18.17 3.67 24.42
CA PRO A 449 -18.17 2.52 25.33
C PRO A 449 -19.31 1.51 25.07
N THR A 450 -20.35 1.90 24.31
CA THR A 450 -21.51 1.06 23.98
C THR A 450 -21.45 0.42 22.60
N ALA A 451 -20.39 0.65 21.80
CA ALA A 451 -20.28 0.04 20.48
C ALA A 451 -20.02 -1.47 20.61
N SER A 452 -20.94 -2.30 20.12
CA SER A 452 -20.78 -3.75 20.11
C SER A 452 -19.76 -4.17 19.04
N SER A 453 -18.67 -4.83 19.44
CA SER A 453 -17.75 -5.45 18.49
C SER A 453 -18.37 -6.71 17.91
N ASN A 454 -18.76 -6.67 16.64
CA ASN A 454 -19.20 -7.86 15.95
C ASN A 454 -17.96 -8.68 15.52
N THR A 455 -17.88 -9.94 15.96
CA THR A 455 -16.60 -10.66 16.12
C THR A 455 -16.01 -11.26 14.83
N ASN A 456 -16.78 -11.30 13.73
CA ASN A 456 -16.38 -11.94 12.47
C ASN A 456 -16.12 -10.96 11.31
N PHE A 457 -16.22 -9.65 11.54
CA PHE A 457 -16.18 -8.65 10.48
C PHE A 457 -14.78 -8.09 10.20
N ILE A 458 -14.61 -7.57 8.99
CA ILE A 458 -13.50 -6.71 8.60
C ILE A 458 -13.69 -5.38 9.34
N VAL A 459 -12.64 -4.90 10.01
CA VAL A 459 -12.68 -3.70 10.84
C VAL A 459 -12.46 -2.47 9.97
N ILE A 460 -13.48 -1.62 9.91
CA ILE A 460 -13.47 -0.38 9.12
C ILE A 460 -14.05 0.80 9.91
N PRO A 461 -13.70 2.06 9.56
CA PRO A 461 -14.10 3.26 10.30
C PRO A 461 -15.60 3.36 10.56
N THR A 462 -16.46 3.08 9.58
CA THR A 462 -17.93 3.28 9.70
C THR A 462 -18.58 2.49 10.84
N GLN A 463 -17.94 1.42 11.31
CA GLN A 463 -18.43 0.63 12.44
C GLN A 463 -18.34 1.37 13.78
N TYR A 464 -17.53 2.42 13.85
CA TYR A 464 -17.29 3.20 15.05
C TYR A 464 -18.10 4.50 15.05
N GLN A 465 -19.41 4.39 14.81
CA GLN A 465 -20.35 5.50 14.92
C GLN A 465 -21.38 5.25 16.04
N ALA A 466 -21.96 6.31 16.59
CA ALA A 466 -22.90 6.20 17.70
C ALA A 466 -24.28 5.66 17.26
N ASP A 467 -24.67 5.91 16.02
CA ASP A 467 -25.93 5.53 15.37
C ASP A 467 -25.85 4.20 14.59
N GLY A 468 -24.69 3.54 14.62
CA GLY A 468 -24.44 2.28 13.95
C GLY A 468 -23.68 2.44 12.62
N SER A 469 -23.38 1.31 11.97
CA SER A 469 -22.60 1.30 10.73
C SER A 469 -23.39 1.83 9.54
N ASP A 470 -22.73 2.52 8.60
CA ASP A 470 -23.33 2.86 7.31
C ASP A 470 -23.65 1.57 6.54
N LYS A 471 -24.95 1.27 6.42
CA LYS A 471 -25.42 0.05 5.78
C LYS A 471 -25.03 -0.03 4.31
N ILE A 472 -24.98 1.09 3.59
CA ILE A 472 -24.62 1.11 2.16
C ILE A 472 -23.16 0.67 1.99
N VAL A 473 -22.27 1.17 2.86
CA VAL A 473 -20.86 0.79 2.87
C VAL A 473 -20.69 -0.70 3.19
N ILE A 474 -21.42 -1.20 4.20
CA ILE A 474 -21.38 -2.62 4.59
C ILE A 474 -21.92 -3.52 3.46
N ASP A 475 -23.02 -3.13 2.83
CA ASP A 475 -23.62 -3.88 1.71
C ASP A 475 -22.68 -3.91 0.49
N GLU A 476 -21.98 -2.80 0.18
CA GLU A 476 -20.95 -2.76 -0.88
C GLU A 476 -19.79 -3.72 -0.58
N MET A 477 -19.26 -3.71 0.63
CA MET A 477 -18.18 -4.63 1.03
C MET A 477 -18.60 -6.10 0.95
N ASN A 478 -19.83 -6.40 1.38
CA ASN A 478 -20.39 -7.76 1.29
C ASN A 478 -20.52 -8.19 -0.18
N SER A 479 -20.99 -7.30 -1.07
CA SER A 479 -21.04 -7.54 -2.52
C SER A 479 -19.65 -7.86 -3.08
N ILE A 480 -18.62 -7.07 -2.71
CA ILE A 480 -17.24 -7.31 -3.16
C ILE A 480 -16.73 -8.68 -2.70
N CYS A 481 -17.00 -9.06 -1.44
CA CYS A 481 -16.61 -10.38 -0.93
C CYS A 481 -17.32 -11.51 -1.68
N GLU A 482 -18.61 -11.33 -2.00
CA GLU A 482 -19.39 -12.33 -2.71
C GLU A 482 -18.97 -12.46 -4.18
N GLU A 483 -18.68 -11.36 -4.85
CA GLU A 483 -18.13 -11.37 -6.21
C GLU A 483 -16.73 -11.99 -6.24
N ALA A 484 -15.92 -11.79 -5.19
CA ALA A 484 -14.61 -12.45 -5.06
C ALA A 484 -14.74 -13.97 -4.93
N ASN A 485 -15.78 -14.48 -4.27
CA ASN A 485 -16.09 -15.93 -4.25
C ASN A 485 -16.40 -16.48 -5.66
N HIS A 486 -16.82 -15.61 -6.57
CA HIS A 486 -17.13 -15.93 -7.97
C HIS A 486 -16.01 -15.53 -8.95
N GLY A 487 -14.80 -15.24 -8.46
CA GLY A 487 -13.61 -15.04 -9.30
C GLY A 487 -13.23 -13.59 -9.54
N ARG A 488 -13.91 -12.61 -8.93
CA ARG A 488 -13.42 -11.22 -8.93
C ARG A 488 -12.02 -11.16 -8.30
N PHE A 489 -11.14 -10.39 -8.93
CA PHE A 489 -9.70 -10.21 -8.69
C PHE A 489 -8.79 -11.36 -9.13
N ILE A 490 -9.35 -12.47 -9.64
CA ILE A 490 -8.53 -13.58 -10.15
C ILE A 490 -7.87 -13.20 -11.47
N ALA A 491 -8.55 -12.46 -12.35
CA ALA A 491 -7.98 -12.03 -13.63
C ALA A 491 -6.71 -11.19 -13.40
N GLY A 492 -6.78 -10.19 -12.53
CA GLY A 492 -5.61 -9.39 -12.15
C GLY A 492 -4.50 -10.22 -11.48
N ALA A 493 -4.85 -11.19 -10.63
CA ALA A 493 -3.88 -12.08 -10.00
C ALA A 493 -3.14 -12.96 -11.02
N ILE A 494 -3.86 -13.52 -11.99
CA ILE A 494 -3.28 -14.33 -13.07
C ILE A 494 -2.42 -13.46 -13.99
N PHE A 495 -2.94 -12.31 -14.43
CA PHE A 495 -2.19 -11.40 -15.30
C PHE A 495 -0.86 -10.98 -14.66
N ARG A 496 -0.87 -10.59 -13.38
CA ARG A 496 0.35 -10.29 -12.62
C ARG A 496 1.29 -11.48 -12.57
N ALA A 497 0.79 -12.67 -12.24
CA ALA A 497 1.65 -13.85 -12.14
C ALA A 497 2.27 -14.26 -13.49
N LEU A 498 1.64 -13.91 -14.62
CA LEU A 498 2.19 -14.12 -15.96
C LEU A 498 3.25 -13.08 -16.33
N HIS A 499 3.33 -11.94 -15.65
CA HIS A 499 4.27 -10.88 -15.97
C HIS A 499 5.73 -11.36 -15.87
N GLU A 500 6.52 -11.12 -16.94
CA GLU A 500 7.94 -11.51 -17.04
C GLU A 500 8.23 -12.95 -16.58
N SER A 501 7.50 -13.91 -17.17
CA SER A 501 7.52 -15.30 -16.72
C SER A 501 7.85 -16.31 -17.82
N LYS A 502 8.49 -17.41 -17.44
CA LYS A 502 8.87 -18.53 -18.31
C LYS A 502 8.23 -19.84 -17.87
N TRP A 503 7.84 -20.63 -18.87
CA TRP A 503 7.04 -21.83 -18.69
C TRP A 503 7.55 -22.93 -19.60
N SER A 504 7.66 -24.14 -19.07
CA SER A 504 7.66 -25.34 -19.90
C SER A 504 6.22 -25.74 -20.17
N PHE A 505 5.95 -26.31 -21.35
CA PHE A 505 4.62 -26.82 -21.63
C PHE A 505 4.65 -28.15 -22.40
N GLU A 506 3.59 -28.92 -22.16
CA GLU A 506 3.23 -30.10 -22.94
C GLU A 506 1.83 -29.89 -23.53
N ARG A 507 1.69 -30.12 -24.83
CA ARG A 507 0.40 -30.03 -25.54
C ARG A 507 0.07 -31.37 -26.17
N ILE A 508 -1.13 -31.86 -25.91
CA ILE A 508 -1.69 -33.06 -26.52
C ILE A 508 -2.77 -32.62 -27.51
N LEU A 509 -2.61 -33.03 -28.77
CA LEU A 509 -3.57 -32.86 -29.86
C LEU A 509 -4.29 -34.19 -30.09
N THR A 510 -5.62 -34.16 -30.11
CA THR A 510 -6.45 -35.33 -30.38
C THR A 510 -7.53 -34.98 -31.38
N GLY A 511 -7.60 -35.68 -32.50
CA GLY A 511 -8.59 -35.49 -33.56
C GLY A 511 -7.98 -35.10 -34.91
N LYS A 512 -8.82 -34.51 -35.78
CA LYS A 512 -8.46 -34.18 -37.16
C LYS A 512 -7.71 -32.84 -37.23
N PRO A 513 -6.60 -32.75 -37.99
CA PRO A 513 -6.15 -33.70 -39.02
C PRO A 513 -5.28 -34.87 -38.52
N ALA A 514 -4.65 -34.76 -37.35
CA ALA A 514 -3.85 -35.83 -36.76
C ALA A 514 -3.66 -35.61 -35.26
N ASP A 515 -3.49 -36.72 -34.53
CA ASP A 515 -3.04 -36.72 -33.14
C ASP A 515 -1.55 -36.39 -33.06
N GLY A 516 -1.14 -35.76 -31.96
CA GLY A 516 0.27 -35.43 -31.75
C GLY A 516 0.56 -34.81 -30.39
N THR A 517 1.84 -34.68 -30.10
CA THR A 517 2.32 -34.05 -28.87
C THR A 517 3.29 -32.94 -29.19
N VAL A 518 3.21 -31.83 -28.45
CA VAL A 518 4.21 -30.77 -28.48
C VAL A 518 4.86 -30.65 -27.12
N HIS A 519 6.19 -30.59 -27.10
CA HIS A 519 6.94 -30.12 -25.94
C HIS A 519 7.64 -28.81 -26.30
N GLY A 520 7.60 -27.85 -25.39
CA GLY A 520 8.16 -26.53 -25.68
C GLY A 520 8.29 -25.64 -24.45
N GLN A 521 8.66 -24.39 -24.75
CA GLN A 521 8.75 -23.31 -23.79
C GLN A 521 7.88 -22.14 -24.23
N ALA A 522 7.32 -21.44 -23.25
CA ALA A 522 6.57 -20.22 -23.45
C ALA A 522 7.03 -19.13 -22.50
N GLU A 523 7.00 -17.90 -22.99
CA GLU A 523 7.40 -16.71 -22.24
C GLU A 523 6.33 -15.63 -22.38
N PHE A 524 6.14 -14.88 -21.30
CA PHE A 524 5.29 -13.69 -21.26
C PHE A 524 6.17 -12.50 -20.91
N HIS A 525 6.24 -11.54 -21.83
CA HIS A 525 7.06 -10.34 -21.71
C HIS A 525 6.19 -9.10 -21.57
N TYR A 526 6.59 -8.15 -20.76
CA TYR A 526 5.98 -6.83 -20.73
C TYR A 526 6.06 -6.19 -22.13
N SER A 527 4.91 -5.78 -22.67
CA SER A 527 4.83 -5.04 -23.94
C SER A 527 4.63 -3.56 -23.65
N GLN A 528 3.58 -3.24 -22.91
CA GLN A 528 3.20 -1.89 -22.49
C GLN A 528 2.24 -1.98 -21.29
N HIS A 529 1.75 -0.85 -20.80
CA HIS A 529 0.84 -0.81 -19.66
C HIS A 529 -0.35 -1.76 -19.84
N GLN A 530 -0.51 -2.69 -18.89
CA GLN A 530 -1.53 -3.74 -18.89
C GLN A 530 -1.53 -4.65 -20.14
N GLU A 531 -0.38 -4.82 -20.80
CA GLU A 531 -0.22 -5.70 -21.96
C GLU A 531 1.02 -6.61 -21.84
N LEU A 532 0.82 -7.92 -22.03
CA LEU A 532 1.88 -8.91 -22.10
C LEU A 532 1.93 -9.55 -23.49
N LEU A 533 3.13 -9.62 -24.07
CA LEU A 533 3.42 -10.38 -25.28
C LEU A 533 3.77 -11.82 -24.90
N TYR A 534 2.89 -12.74 -25.28
CA TYR A 534 3.11 -14.17 -25.19
C TYR A 534 3.84 -14.68 -26.43
N LYS A 535 4.87 -15.51 -26.23
CA LYS A 535 5.55 -16.26 -27.28
C LYS A 535 5.73 -17.70 -26.82
N GLU A 536 5.44 -18.66 -27.68
CA GLU A 536 5.85 -20.05 -27.47
C GLU A 536 6.68 -20.56 -28.64
N GLN A 537 7.53 -21.53 -28.31
CA GLN A 537 8.29 -22.33 -29.26
C GLN A 537 8.30 -23.78 -28.78
N GLY A 538 8.13 -24.72 -29.70
CA GLY A 538 8.12 -26.14 -29.35
C GLY A 538 8.28 -27.04 -30.56
N LYS A 539 8.32 -28.36 -30.32
CA LYS A 539 8.43 -29.37 -31.35
C LYS A 539 7.20 -30.25 -31.38
N LEU A 540 6.45 -30.22 -32.47
CA LEU A 540 5.31 -31.08 -32.73
C LEU A 540 5.80 -32.45 -33.23
N ILE A 541 5.38 -33.50 -32.55
CA ILE A 541 5.66 -34.90 -32.88
C ILE A 541 4.34 -35.55 -33.29
N LEU A 542 4.25 -35.94 -34.56
CA LEU A 542 3.17 -36.76 -35.10
C LEU A 542 3.65 -38.21 -35.22
N SER A 543 2.74 -39.18 -35.10
CA SER A 543 3.08 -40.60 -35.25
C SER A 543 3.73 -40.84 -36.63
N SER A 544 5.01 -41.22 -36.61
CA SER A 544 5.86 -41.55 -37.79
C SER A 544 6.49 -40.37 -38.56
N GLN A 545 6.53 -39.14 -38.03
CA GLN A 545 7.09 -37.98 -38.76
C GLN A 545 8.26 -37.31 -38.04
N ILE A 546 9.09 -36.60 -38.82
CA ILE A 546 10.16 -35.73 -38.31
C ILE A 546 9.51 -34.62 -37.46
N PRO A 547 10.03 -34.32 -36.25
CA PRO A 547 9.48 -33.24 -35.44
C PRO A 547 9.45 -31.90 -36.19
N LEU A 548 8.32 -31.20 -36.11
CA LEU A 548 8.12 -29.89 -36.73
C LEU A 548 8.26 -28.79 -35.69
N ASP A 549 9.06 -27.77 -35.98
CA ASP A 549 9.13 -26.59 -35.13
C ASP A 549 7.82 -25.79 -35.22
N ILE A 550 7.26 -25.44 -34.07
CA ILE A 550 6.08 -24.59 -33.98
C ILE A 550 6.40 -23.35 -33.18
N THR A 551 5.80 -22.23 -33.59
CA THR A 551 5.80 -20.99 -32.82
C THR A 551 4.41 -20.38 -32.84
N GLN A 552 4.04 -19.75 -31.73
CA GLN A 552 2.78 -19.02 -31.63
C GLN A 552 2.99 -17.76 -30.81
N LYS A 553 2.24 -16.72 -31.14
CA LYS A 553 2.25 -15.44 -30.42
C LYS A 553 0.84 -14.97 -30.15
N TYR A 554 0.66 -14.35 -28.99
CA TYR A 554 -0.58 -13.69 -28.57
C TYR A 554 -0.24 -12.45 -27.75
N ILE A 555 -1.18 -11.51 -27.68
CA ILE A 555 -1.12 -10.40 -26.73
C ILE A 555 -2.23 -10.59 -25.69
N TYR A 556 -1.84 -10.62 -24.42
CA TYR A 556 -2.75 -10.66 -23.28
C TYR A 556 -2.91 -9.24 -22.75
N VAL A 557 -4.15 -8.79 -22.58
CA VAL A 557 -4.48 -7.46 -22.08
C VAL A 557 -5.33 -7.59 -20.83
N TYR A 558 -5.01 -6.80 -19.82
CA TYR A 558 -5.81 -6.68 -18.59
C TYR A 558 -6.56 -5.36 -18.56
N ASP A 559 -7.82 -5.39 -18.14
CA ASP A 559 -8.65 -4.23 -17.83
C ASP A 559 -8.89 -4.24 -16.31
N GLU A 560 -8.23 -3.33 -15.58
CA GLU A 560 -8.30 -3.26 -14.10
C GLU A 560 -9.69 -2.86 -13.59
N ASP A 561 -10.41 -2.01 -14.32
CA ASP A 561 -11.75 -1.55 -13.91
C ASP A 561 -12.78 -2.67 -14.00
N LYS A 562 -12.66 -3.53 -15.01
CA LYS A 562 -13.55 -4.69 -15.23
C LYS A 562 -13.04 -5.99 -14.62
N ASP A 563 -11.81 -6.01 -14.12
CA ASP A 563 -11.05 -7.21 -13.78
C ASP A 563 -11.16 -8.29 -14.88
N LEU A 564 -10.80 -7.92 -16.10
CA LEU A 564 -11.02 -8.75 -17.30
C LEU A 564 -9.73 -8.97 -18.07
N MET A 565 -9.49 -10.22 -18.48
CA MET A 565 -8.40 -10.57 -19.40
C MET A 565 -8.91 -10.84 -20.80
N THR A 566 -8.23 -10.29 -21.80
CA THR A 566 -8.54 -10.51 -23.22
C THR A 566 -7.28 -10.93 -23.98
N VAL A 567 -7.45 -11.80 -24.97
CA VAL A 567 -6.37 -12.32 -25.80
C VAL A 567 -6.55 -11.81 -27.23
N TYR A 568 -5.48 -11.30 -27.81
CA TYR A 568 -5.45 -10.76 -29.17
C TYR A 568 -4.46 -11.53 -30.04
N PHE A 569 -4.76 -11.61 -31.33
CA PHE A 569 -3.77 -11.97 -32.33
C PHE A 569 -2.64 -10.94 -32.37
N VAL A 570 -1.49 -11.34 -32.90
CA VAL A 570 -0.28 -10.52 -32.98
C VAL A 570 0.07 -10.30 -34.44
N ASP A 571 0.35 -9.05 -34.81
CA ASP A 571 0.80 -8.71 -36.15
C ASP A 571 2.31 -9.01 -36.36
N GLU A 572 2.80 -8.80 -37.58
CA GLU A 572 4.21 -9.05 -37.92
C GLU A 572 5.20 -8.19 -37.12
N LYS A 573 4.75 -7.07 -36.54
CA LYS A 573 5.55 -6.14 -35.73
C LYS A 573 5.43 -6.40 -34.24
N ASN A 574 4.86 -7.55 -33.85
CA ASN A 574 4.53 -7.91 -32.47
C ASN A 574 3.56 -6.93 -31.78
N LYS A 575 2.65 -6.29 -32.53
CA LYS A 575 1.62 -5.39 -32.00
C LYS A 575 0.25 -6.06 -31.94
N ARG A 576 -0.62 -5.48 -31.12
CA ARG A 576 -1.99 -5.95 -30.89
C ARG A 576 -2.80 -5.94 -32.19
N GLY A 577 -3.22 -7.12 -32.63
CA GLY A 577 -4.10 -7.34 -33.78
C GLY A 577 -5.58 -7.44 -33.38
N SER A 578 -6.35 -8.24 -34.10
CA SER A 578 -7.77 -8.47 -33.81
C SER A 578 -7.97 -9.29 -32.54
N LEU A 579 -9.13 -9.11 -31.90
CA LEU A 579 -9.55 -9.89 -30.74
C LEU A 579 -9.58 -11.39 -31.10
N PHE A 580 -8.93 -12.20 -30.29
CA PHE A 580 -9.10 -13.65 -30.32
C PHE A 580 -10.29 -14.00 -29.43
N HIS A 581 -10.16 -13.94 -28.11
CA HIS A 581 -11.28 -14.13 -27.21
C HIS A 581 -11.11 -13.38 -25.89
N THR A 582 -12.20 -13.33 -25.13
CA THR A 582 -12.24 -12.82 -23.75
C THR A 582 -12.21 -14.00 -22.78
N ILE A 583 -11.44 -13.88 -21.69
CA ILE A 583 -11.35 -14.89 -20.64
C ILE A 583 -12.35 -14.55 -19.54
N HIS A 584 -13.42 -15.34 -19.45
CA HIS A 584 -14.46 -15.19 -18.44
C HIS A 584 -14.20 -16.14 -17.28
N PHE A 585 -13.77 -15.60 -16.14
CA PHE A 585 -13.58 -16.37 -14.91
C PHE A 585 -14.92 -16.82 -14.33
N GLN A 586 -14.90 -18.02 -13.76
CA GLN A 586 -16.05 -18.67 -13.13
C GLN A 586 -15.68 -19.07 -11.70
N SER A 587 -16.62 -19.68 -10.97
CA SER A 587 -16.32 -20.30 -9.68
C SER A 587 -15.20 -21.33 -9.79
N ALA A 588 -14.43 -21.46 -8.71
CA ALA A 588 -13.34 -22.42 -8.65
C ALA A 588 -13.83 -23.88 -8.72
N SER A 589 -13.01 -24.73 -9.34
CA SER A 589 -13.11 -26.20 -9.25
C SER A 589 -12.45 -26.71 -7.97
N ASN A 590 -12.38 -28.02 -7.74
CA ASN A 590 -11.62 -28.59 -6.62
C ASN A 590 -10.11 -28.30 -6.70
N ASP A 591 -9.56 -28.06 -7.90
CA ASP A 591 -8.12 -28.02 -8.15
C ASP A 591 -7.59 -26.62 -8.48
N GLY A 592 -8.47 -25.61 -8.59
CA GLY A 592 -8.10 -24.25 -8.98
C GLY A 592 -9.22 -23.49 -9.71
N TRP A 593 -8.90 -22.29 -10.19
CA TRP A 593 -9.85 -21.38 -10.84
C TRP A 593 -10.08 -21.72 -12.31
N ILE A 594 -11.35 -21.81 -12.71
CA ILE A 594 -11.74 -22.09 -14.09
C ILE A 594 -12.09 -20.78 -14.81
N ALA A 595 -11.75 -20.71 -16.09
CA ALA A 595 -12.28 -19.69 -16.98
C ALA A 595 -12.62 -20.28 -18.36
N SER A 596 -13.41 -19.56 -19.15
CA SER A 596 -13.76 -19.96 -20.51
C SER A 596 -13.78 -18.79 -21.48
N GLY A 597 -13.74 -19.09 -22.77
CA GLY A 597 -13.91 -18.11 -23.84
C GLY A 597 -14.34 -18.78 -25.13
N GLU A 598 -14.78 -17.98 -26.10
CA GLU A 598 -15.14 -18.45 -27.42
C GLU A 598 -14.61 -17.51 -28.50
N HIS A 599 -14.27 -18.08 -29.65
CA HIS A 599 -13.86 -17.35 -30.84
C HIS A 599 -14.37 -18.04 -32.11
N LEU A 600 -14.86 -17.26 -33.06
CA LEU A 600 -15.21 -17.74 -34.40
C LEU A 600 -14.15 -17.25 -35.39
N CYS A 601 -13.39 -18.17 -35.98
CA CYS A 601 -12.42 -17.86 -37.03
C CYS A 601 -12.86 -18.49 -38.35
N SER A 602 -13.40 -17.66 -39.25
CA SER A 602 -13.94 -18.12 -40.55
C SER A 602 -15.03 -19.19 -40.38
N GLN A 603 -14.74 -20.46 -40.65
CA GLN A 603 -15.66 -21.60 -40.51
C GLN A 603 -15.39 -22.46 -39.26
N ASP A 604 -14.34 -22.16 -38.52
CA ASP A 604 -13.92 -22.90 -37.34
C ASP A 604 -14.42 -22.20 -36.07
N HIS A 605 -15.13 -22.93 -35.21
CA HIS A 605 -15.52 -22.48 -33.88
C HIS A 605 -14.52 -22.99 -32.84
N TYR A 606 -13.96 -22.07 -32.06
CA TYR A 606 -13.00 -22.33 -31.01
C TYR A 606 -13.69 -22.09 -29.66
N SER A 607 -13.88 -23.15 -28.88
CA SER A 607 -14.25 -23.05 -27.47
C SER A 607 -13.01 -23.29 -26.63
N VAL A 608 -12.69 -22.39 -25.71
CA VAL A 608 -11.51 -22.51 -24.84
C VAL A 608 -11.92 -22.61 -23.38
N SER A 609 -11.28 -23.53 -22.66
CA SER A 609 -11.36 -23.62 -21.21
C SER A 609 -9.98 -23.52 -20.57
N TYR A 610 -9.95 -22.95 -19.37
CA TYR A 610 -8.76 -22.70 -18.57
C TYR A 610 -8.90 -23.36 -17.21
N LEU A 611 -7.77 -23.80 -16.67
CA LEU A 611 -7.65 -24.18 -15.26
C LEU A 611 -6.36 -23.59 -14.70
N PHE A 612 -6.48 -22.59 -13.83
CA PHE A 612 -5.37 -21.90 -13.19
C PHE A 612 -5.17 -22.40 -11.76
N ARG A 613 -3.94 -22.83 -11.44
CA ARG A 613 -3.57 -23.31 -10.11
C ARG A 613 -2.65 -22.32 -9.41
N LEU A 614 -3.26 -21.52 -8.55
CA LEU A 614 -2.58 -20.58 -7.69
C LEU A 614 -2.12 -21.28 -6.41
N ASN A 615 -0.94 -20.93 -5.93
CA ASN A 615 -0.49 -21.22 -4.57
C ASN A 615 -0.02 -19.89 -3.97
N GLY A 616 -0.66 -19.46 -2.89
CA GLY A 616 -0.54 -18.07 -2.44
C GLY A 616 -0.89 -17.09 -3.58
N ILE A 617 -0.02 -16.12 -3.82
CA ILE A 617 -0.13 -15.13 -4.91
C ILE A 617 0.46 -15.60 -6.25
N ASN A 618 1.07 -16.80 -6.31
CA ASN A 618 1.80 -17.28 -7.48
C ASN A 618 0.98 -18.28 -8.30
N LEU A 619 1.05 -18.14 -9.62
CA LEU A 619 0.55 -19.16 -10.53
C LEU A 619 1.63 -20.21 -10.75
N THR A 620 1.43 -21.45 -10.30
CA THR A 620 2.45 -22.51 -10.39
C THR A 620 2.25 -23.37 -11.64
N LYS A 621 0.99 -23.56 -12.04
CA LYS A 621 0.58 -24.37 -13.18
C LYS A 621 -0.71 -23.81 -13.77
N PHE A 622 -0.87 -23.88 -15.09
CA PHE A 622 -2.17 -23.66 -15.71
C PHE A 622 -2.38 -24.57 -16.92
N GLU A 623 -3.65 -24.80 -17.26
CA GLU A 623 -4.05 -25.60 -18.41
C GLU A 623 -4.91 -24.76 -19.34
N ILE A 624 -4.72 -24.93 -20.65
CA ILE A 624 -5.58 -24.38 -21.69
C ILE A 624 -6.05 -25.52 -22.57
N THR A 625 -7.37 -25.70 -22.69
CA THR A 625 -7.96 -26.69 -23.60
C THR A 625 -8.76 -25.97 -24.68
N TYR A 626 -8.34 -26.10 -25.93
CA TYR A 626 -9.11 -25.66 -27.09
C TYR A 626 -9.90 -26.85 -27.64
N THR A 627 -11.20 -26.67 -27.83
CA THR A 627 -12.05 -27.55 -28.62
C THR A 627 -12.38 -26.83 -29.92
N VAL A 628 -11.89 -27.35 -31.05
CA VAL A 628 -12.04 -26.72 -32.35
C VAL A 628 -12.97 -27.56 -33.21
N LYS A 629 -14.03 -26.94 -33.72
CA LYS A 629 -15.00 -27.58 -34.61
C LYS A 629 -15.16 -26.78 -35.89
N GLY A 630 -14.89 -27.41 -37.02
CA GLY A 630 -15.09 -26.85 -38.34
C GLY A 630 -14.99 -27.92 -39.43
N PRO A 631 -15.18 -27.56 -40.71
CA PRO A 631 -15.25 -28.53 -41.81
C PRO A 631 -13.96 -29.31 -42.04
N ALA A 632 -12.80 -28.68 -41.78
CA ALA A 632 -11.47 -29.27 -41.97
C ALA A 632 -10.73 -29.58 -40.67
N LYS A 633 -11.21 -29.08 -39.52
CA LYS A 633 -10.59 -29.21 -38.21
C LYS A 633 -11.62 -29.68 -37.21
N ASP A 634 -11.32 -30.78 -36.52
CA ASP A 634 -12.17 -31.30 -35.45
C ASP A 634 -11.25 -31.97 -34.43
N TYR A 635 -10.72 -31.15 -33.52
CA TYR A 635 -9.70 -31.60 -32.57
C TYR A 635 -9.82 -30.90 -31.21
N ILE A 636 -9.23 -31.57 -30.22
CA ILE A 636 -8.99 -31.05 -28.89
C ILE A 636 -7.49 -30.82 -28.74
N SER A 637 -7.11 -29.62 -28.29
CA SER A 637 -5.73 -29.26 -27.95
C SER A 637 -5.65 -28.91 -26.48
N LYS A 638 -5.16 -29.85 -25.67
CA LYS A 638 -4.95 -29.66 -24.24
C LYS A 638 -3.48 -29.32 -23.98
N THR A 639 -3.21 -28.12 -23.48
CA THR A 639 -1.87 -27.66 -23.12
C THR A 639 -1.75 -27.51 -21.62
N ILE A 640 -0.69 -28.05 -21.04
CA ILE A 640 -0.34 -27.94 -19.61
C ILE A 640 0.95 -27.15 -19.50
N PHE A 641 0.88 -26.00 -18.82
CA PHE A 641 2.02 -25.13 -18.55
C PHE A 641 2.49 -25.30 -17.11
N GLN A 642 3.80 -25.47 -16.92
CA GLN A 642 4.46 -25.54 -15.62
C GLN A 642 5.50 -24.42 -15.53
N ARG A 643 5.46 -23.64 -14.46
CA ARG A 643 6.41 -22.54 -14.28
C ARG A 643 7.81 -23.12 -14.12
N GLU A 644 8.78 -22.56 -14.83
CA GLU A 644 10.17 -22.96 -14.65
C GLU A 644 10.68 -22.48 -13.27
N LYS A 645 11.37 -23.37 -12.54
CA LYS A 645 12.02 -22.99 -11.29
C LYS A 645 13.24 -22.14 -11.65
N ILE A 646 13.32 -20.96 -11.04
CA ILE A 646 14.48 -20.08 -11.17
C ILE A 646 15.61 -20.75 -10.39
N SER A 647 16.67 -21.13 -11.10
CA SER A 647 17.86 -21.81 -10.58
C SER A 647 18.76 -20.88 -9.78
#